data_AF-A0A497NMQ2-F1
#
_entry.id   AF-A0A497NMQ2-F1
#
_cell.length_a   1.000
_cell.length_b   1.000
_cell.length_c   1.000
_cell.angle_alpha   90.00
_cell.angle_beta   90.00
_cell.angle_gamma   90.00
#
_symmetry.space_group_name_H-M   'P 1'
#
loop_
_entity.id
_entity.type
_entity.pdbx_description
1 polymer ?
#
loop_
_entity_poly.entity_id
_entity_poly.type
_entity_poly.pdbx_seq_one_letter_code
_entity_poly.pdbx_strand_id
1 'polypeptide(L)'
;MGIWHNPYVTKPGGNYTRAWQILQDAGFYISDGILYQPNGVPVRDEIHALSPSEAPTSVAFTQEFVDKWNDFFDNYLGVTNCNFFNDPIPFNTLIIDAFYYRNFDLYFGCWHLDRFPDFIYDFFHSSLDMPWGYNSPGIKDDALDALLETVKWGLDFEEKLEACLDAQALLAEELVPYIYVYHRIYWCIWRAHTPDAIVNVINMQGVGADNRWTWNLAHWASSPTGGTVKYNLGVEPDYLHPGWADSAYEIWILDRCMDTLTAVNPQLMDIPWIAVHWEMETFSWPPLGIYNGTKVIFRIRSDVQWHDGWPVTSEDINFSFEFMKNFPRFKGIWKYYAWSDVLDPFTVVAYFNITSQWIVYELSEMALLFPKHIYNPDWHPTRDTINDPVWEISWQDWMSDYTGPIPEEVGDWSPGDPPPSGLMDLKALVGCGPYYFTVWDPEAVTAVLRKNPNYWVNVPCKQNIFVQQITHPATPFEFYVELVNVGSKTDGELGPITIDYVDVYADEEYLLTISGPITIDPFDYVVFGPYTFSFENPGQHYLSCYAYEDGTLLDVYTFPLKVTSQCDVNGDFKFDIRDVILVARAYGSYPGHPNWDPRADVNWDYVVDEADLTFIYICAGGRPPDIAVVNLNVSRPIFHIDYGVMVSVTVSNDGPPITADLSISFNSSLVSEVEEISLLENETKTVTFAIIPRSFLFQEISRLPTDPCPVYEGPQLNCTGDNTSLICQNEDIEGAPLIVVPAGKIYLKDLNGNLIMSRKVVCPQDPNVFTAVDYDNGLYVVGTRNGSLYFITENGECGELKLGDSPVSNVTVEGFQIKVVIGNEEIILERKTLDFSLPPGNYTIGAHAWPLMLMDENTTNNVFTDGTVWVRWPYDITGDGYCGIDDIVMV
;
A
#
# COMPACT_ATOMS: atom_id res chain seq x y z
N MET A 1 4.42 2.74 -21.45
CA MET A 1 5.12 1.52 -21.93
C MET A 1 6.55 1.76 -22.41
N GLY A 2 6.83 2.77 -23.25
CA GLY A 2 8.19 2.94 -23.83
C GLY A 2 9.32 3.29 -22.85
N ILE A 3 8.99 3.81 -21.66
CA ILE A 3 10.01 4.18 -20.65
C ILE A 3 10.56 2.98 -19.88
N TRP A 4 9.73 1.97 -19.60
CA TRP A 4 10.10 0.78 -18.83
C TRP A 4 10.83 -0.27 -19.67
N HIS A 5 11.46 0.14 -20.77
CA HIS A 5 12.14 -0.76 -21.70
C HIS A 5 13.60 -0.37 -21.78
N ASN A 6 14.48 -1.33 -21.49
CA ASN A 6 15.92 -1.14 -21.65
C ASN A 6 16.31 -1.20 -23.13
N PRO A 7 16.68 -0.05 -23.74
CA PRO A 7 17.06 -0.01 -25.16
C PRO A 7 18.48 -0.54 -25.40
N TYR A 8 19.24 -0.81 -24.34
CA TYR A 8 20.65 -1.22 -24.40
C TYR A 8 20.84 -2.74 -24.35
N VAL A 9 19.79 -3.51 -24.04
CA VAL A 9 19.83 -4.97 -24.10
C VAL A 9 20.15 -5.42 -25.52
N THR A 10 21.23 -6.17 -25.67
CA THR A 10 21.69 -6.65 -26.97
C THR A 10 20.83 -7.83 -27.41
N LYS A 11 20.20 -7.73 -28.59
CA LYS A 11 19.45 -8.87 -29.15
C LYS A 11 20.37 -10.09 -29.30
N PRO A 12 20.08 -11.22 -28.62
CA PRO A 12 20.92 -12.41 -28.75
C PRO A 12 20.77 -13.06 -30.13
N GLY A 13 21.81 -13.76 -30.59
CA GLY A 13 21.73 -14.74 -31.68
C GLY A 13 22.39 -14.38 -33.02
N GLY A 14 22.30 -15.31 -33.97
CA GLY A 14 22.72 -15.15 -35.37
C GLY A 14 24.19 -15.48 -35.70
N ASN A 15 24.98 -15.96 -34.74
CA ASN A 15 26.40 -16.30 -34.96
C ASN A 15 26.80 -17.59 -34.23
N TYR A 16 26.84 -18.71 -34.96
CA TYR A 16 27.22 -20.02 -34.41
C TYR A 16 28.63 -20.05 -33.80
N THR A 17 29.59 -19.33 -34.39
CA THR A 17 30.94 -19.23 -33.81
C THR A 17 30.91 -18.58 -32.44
N ARG A 18 30.13 -17.50 -32.28
CA ARG A 18 29.98 -16.84 -30.98
C ARG A 18 29.22 -17.72 -29.99
N ALA A 19 28.16 -18.41 -30.43
CA ALA A 19 27.43 -19.35 -29.58
C ALA A 19 28.33 -20.47 -29.06
N TRP A 20 29.18 -21.05 -29.91
CA TRP A 20 30.14 -22.06 -29.49
C TRP A 20 31.19 -21.49 -28.53
N GLN A 21 31.71 -20.29 -28.79
CA GLN A 21 32.63 -19.63 -27.85
C GLN A 21 32.01 -19.45 -26.46
N ILE A 22 30.74 -19.06 -26.38
CA ILE A 22 30.04 -18.91 -25.09
C ILE A 22 29.98 -20.27 -24.35
N LEU A 23 29.65 -21.35 -25.06
CA LEU A 23 29.66 -22.70 -24.48
C LEU A 23 31.08 -23.10 -24.01
N GLN A 24 32.11 -22.84 -24.80
CA GLN A 24 33.50 -23.14 -24.44
C GLN A 24 33.96 -22.33 -23.22
N ASP A 25 33.65 -21.04 -23.19
CA ASP A 25 33.99 -20.14 -22.09
C ASP A 25 33.28 -20.57 -20.80
N ALA A 26 32.07 -21.13 -20.91
CA ALA A 26 31.33 -21.74 -19.81
C ALA A 26 31.86 -23.14 -19.40
N GLY A 27 32.84 -23.70 -20.13
CA GLY A 27 33.49 -24.97 -19.82
C GLY A 27 32.90 -26.20 -20.53
N PHE A 28 31.98 -26.04 -21.47
CA PHE A 28 31.51 -27.14 -22.32
C PHE A 28 32.60 -27.55 -23.30
N TYR A 29 32.68 -28.84 -23.59
CA TYR A 29 33.66 -29.37 -24.54
C TYR A 29 33.12 -30.58 -25.29
N ILE A 30 33.69 -30.85 -26.46
CA ILE A 30 33.32 -31.99 -27.29
C ILE A 30 34.43 -33.04 -27.20
N SER A 31 34.08 -34.28 -26.90
CA SER A 31 34.97 -35.44 -26.97
C SER A 31 34.27 -36.59 -27.66
N ASP A 32 34.93 -37.23 -28.62
CA ASP A 32 34.41 -38.38 -29.36
C ASP A 32 33.02 -38.15 -29.99
N GLY A 33 32.73 -36.92 -30.44
CA GLY A 33 31.45 -36.55 -31.05
C GLY A 33 30.31 -36.39 -30.04
N ILE A 34 30.61 -36.27 -28.76
CA ILE A 34 29.65 -36.05 -27.68
C ILE A 34 29.95 -34.70 -27.01
N LEU A 35 28.92 -33.88 -26.80
CA LEU A 35 28.99 -32.65 -26.01
C LEU A 35 28.94 -32.97 -24.52
N TYR A 36 29.91 -32.46 -23.76
CA TYR A 36 30.01 -32.59 -22.31
C TYR A 36 29.81 -31.25 -21.62
N GLN A 37 29.12 -31.32 -20.48
CA GLN A 37 28.98 -30.22 -19.52
C GLN A 37 30.32 -29.96 -18.80
N PRO A 38 30.47 -28.80 -18.12
CA PRO A 38 31.69 -28.45 -17.37
C PRO A 38 32.05 -29.46 -16.26
N ASN A 39 31.04 -30.15 -15.71
CA ASN A 39 31.21 -31.19 -14.69
C ASN A 39 31.64 -32.56 -15.28
N GLY A 40 31.81 -32.67 -16.60
CA GLY A 40 32.21 -33.90 -17.29
C GLY A 40 31.09 -34.91 -17.55
N VAL A 41 29.83 -34.55 -17.29
CA VAL A 41 28.67 -35.36 -17.65
C VAL A 41 28.26 -35.04 -19.10
N PRO A 42 27.97 -36.05 -19.95
CA PRO A 42 27.39 -35.80 -21.28
C PRO A 42 26.13 -34.92 -21.16
N VAL A 43 25.93 -34.03 -22.12
CA VAL A 43 24.62 -33.40 -22.32
C VAL A 43 23.62 -34.51 -22.69
N ARG A 44 22.36 -34.36 -22.27
CA ARG A 44 21.30 -35.34 -22.53
C ARG A 44 21.12 -35.58 -24.04
N ASP A 45 20.74 -36.81 -24.39
CA ASP A 45 20.63 -37.24 -25.79
C ASP A 45 19.47 -36.54 -26.52
N GLU A 46 18.35 -36.38 -25.81
CA GLU A 46 17.10 -35.78 -26.29
C GLU A 46 16.71 -34.61 -25.37
N ILE A 47 16.17 -33.54 -25.98
CA ILE A 47 15.63 -32.36 -25.30
C ILE A 47 14.26 -32.06 -25.91
N HIS A 48 13.21 -32.09 -25.09
CA HIS A 48 11.82 -31.98 -25.56
C HIS A 48 11.25 -30.58 -25.32
N ALA A 49 10.86 -29.90 -26.41
CA ALA A 49 10.17 -28.61 -26.37
C ALA A 49 8.66 -28.82 -26.52
N LEU A 50 7.93 -28.65 -25.42
CA LEU A 50 6.47 -28.79 -25.39
C LEU A 50 5.82 -27.56 -26.04
N SER A 51 4.83 -27.76 -26.92
CA SER A 51 4.07 -26.66 -27.53
C SER A 51 2.55 -26.90 -27.51
N PRO A 52 1.73 -25.83 -27.41
CA PRO A 52 0.27 -25.99 -27.35
C PRO A 52 -0.30 -26.37 -28.72
N SER A 53 -0.85 -27.59 -28.82
CA SER A 53 -1.36 -28.20 -30.06
C SER A 53 -2.50 -27.42 -30.71
N GLU A 54 -3.28 -26.71 -29.90
CA GLU A 54 -4.41 -25.86 -30.27
C GLU A 54 -3.97 -24.51 -30.86
N ALA A 55 -2.68 -24.16 -30.77
CA ALA A 55 -2.10 -22.97 -31.36
C ALA A 55 -1.08 -23.34 -32.47
N PRO A 56 -1.54 -23.61 -33.72
CA PRO A 56 -0.67 -24.04 -34.81
C PRO A 56 0.51 -23.10 -35.10
N THR A 57 0.33 -21.80 -34.86
CA THR A 57 1.41 -20.81 -34.99
C THR A 57 2.51 -21.03 -33.95
N SER A 58 2.16 -21.34 -32.70
CA SER A 58 3.11 -21.65 -31.64
C SER A 58 3.86 -22.95 -31.91
N VAL A 59 3.15 -23.97 -32.41
CA VAL A 59 3.77 -25.24 -32.87
C VAL A 59 4.78 -24.99 -33.98
N ALA A 60 4.40 -24.21 -35.00
CA ALA A 60 5.28 -23.90 -36.12
C ALA A 60 6.51 -23.08 -35.70
N PHE A 61 6.34 -22.07 -34.84
CA PHE A 61 7.48 -21.33 -34.31
C PHE A 61 8.41 -22.21 -33.48
N THR A 62 7.87 -23.05 -32.62
CA THR A 62 8.69 -23.99 -31.83
C THR A 62 9.51 -24.90 -32.75
N GLN A 63 8.91 -25.40 -33.84
CA GLN A 63 9.62 -26.23 -34.82
C GLN A 63 10.79 -25.50 -35.48
N GLU A 64 10.61 -24.24 -35.91
CA GLU A 64 11.68 -23.46 -36.53
C GLU A 64 12.87 -23.27 -35.58
N PHE A 65 12.63 -23.13 -34.28
CA PHE A 65 13.71 -23.04 -33.28
C PHE A 65 14.40 -24.38 -33.07
N VAL A 66 13.63 -25.47 -32.95
CA VAL A 66 14.17 -26.84 -32.88
C VAL A 66 15.07 -27.14 -34.07
N ASP A 67 14.63 -26.79 -35.28
CA ASP A 67 15.43 -26.98 -36.50
C ASP A 67 16.73 -26.17 -36.47
N LYS A 68 16.71 -24.95 -35.93
CA LYS A 68 17.92 -24.11 -35.77
C LYS A 68 18.86 -24.61 -34.69
N TRP A 69 18.35 -25.09 -33.57
CA TRP A 69 19.17 -25.69 -32.53
C TRP A 69 19.84 -26.96 -33.04
N ASN A 70 19.11 -27.84 -33.71
CA ASN A 70 19.67 -29.05 -34.33
C ASN A 70 20.68 -28.70 -35.44
N ASP A 71 20.46 -27.67 -36.26
CA ASP A 71 21.48 -27.22 -37.23
C ASP A 71 22.78 -26.76 -36.54
N PHE A 72 22.69 -26.11 -35.38
CA PHE A 72 23.86 -25.72 -34.60
C PHE A 72 24.59 -26.93 -34.00
N PHE A 73 23.88 -27.83 -33.31
CA PHE A 73 24.51 -28.97 -32.64
C PHE A 73 24.94 -30.06 -33.63
N ASP A 74 24.10 -30.42 -34.60
CA ASP A 74 24.37 -31.52 -35.52
C ASP A 74 25.29 -31.09 -36.67
N ASN A 75 24.95 -30.01 -37.39
CA ASN A 75 25.68 -29.65 -38.61
C ASN A 75 26.92 -28.80 -38.32
N TYR A 76 26.82 -27.84 -37.39
CA TYR A 76 27.94 -26.94 -37.09
C TYR A 76 28.93 -27.55 -36.08
N LEU A 77 28.46 -28.10 -34.95
CA LEU A 77 29.33 -28.74 -33.96
C LEU A 77 29.65 -30.20 -34.28
N GLY A 78 28.77 -30.92 -34.98
CA GLY A 78 29.00 -32.33 -35.34
C GLY A 78 28.83 -33.28 -34.16
N VAL A 79 28.03 -32.92 -33.16
CA VAL A 79 27.76 -33.78 -32.00
C VAL A 79 26.62 -34.75 -32.27
N THR A 80 26.54 -35.84 -31.50
CA THR A 80 25.56 -36.92 -31.68
C THR A 80 24.48 -36.96 -30.60
N ASN A 81 24.72 -36.27 -29.47
CA ASN A 81 23.77 -36.02 -28.39
C ASN A 81 23.30 -34.55 -28.43
N CYS A 82 22.30 -34.19 -27.62
CA CYS A 82 21.66 -32.87 -27.60
C CYS A 82 20.71 -32.61 -28.79
N ASN A 83 19.92 -33.62 -29.16
CA ASN A 83 18.91 -33.52 -30.22
C ASN A 83 17.61 -32.93 -29.66
N PHE A 84 17.11 -31.86 -30.27
CA PHE A 84 15.88 -31.19 -29.87
C PHE A 84 14.67 -31.75 -30.63
N PHE A 85 13.54 -31.89 -29.93
CA PHE A 85 12.26 -32.31 -30.47
C PHE A 85 11.17 -31.29 -30.12
N ASN A 86 10.18 -31.15 -30.99
CA ASN A 86 8.97 -30.38 -30.71
C ASN A 86 7.82 -31.36 -30.46
N ASP A 87 7.22 -31.28 -29.28
CA ASP A 87 6.12 -32.14 -28.86
C ASP A 87 4.84 -31.32 -28.65
N PRO A 88 3.95 -31.26 -29.65
CA PRO A 88 2.67 -30.62 -29.50
C PRO A 88 1.76 -31.41 -28.54
N ILE A 89 1.29 -30.76 -27.48
CA ILE A 89 0.40 -31.33 -26.45
C ILE A 89 -0.79 -30.38 -26.17
N PRO A 90 -1.89 -30.86 -25.57
CA PRO A 90 -3.03 -29.98 -25.24
C PRO A 90 -2.63 -28.83 -24.30
N PHE A 91 -3.15 -27.62 -24.55
CA PHE A 91 -2.81 -26.41 -23.79
C PHE A 91 -2.95 -26.59 -22.27
N ASN A 92 -4.09 -27.11 -21.79
CA ASN A 92 -4.30 -27.29 -20.35
C ASN A 92 -3.33 -28.31 -19.74
N THR A 93 -2.88 -29.31 -20.50
CA THR A 93 -1.84 -30.26 -20.05
C THR A 93 -0.48 -29.57 -19.95
N LEU A 94 -0.12 -28.76 -20.95
CA LEU A 94 1.10 -27.96 -20.94
C LEU A 94 1.16 -27.03 -19.72
N ILE A 95 0.05 -26.37 -19.38
CA ILE A 95 -0.02 -25.50 -18.21
C ILE A 95 0.22 -26.28 -16.91
N ILE A 96 -0.39 -27.45 -16.74
CA ILE A 96 -0.18 -28.28 -15.55
C ILE A 96 1.28 -28.75 -15.46
N ASP A 97 1.87 -29.23 -16.56
CA ASP A 97 3.25 -29.72 -16.57
C ASP A 97 4.26 -28.59 -16.30
N ALA A 98 4.03 -27.39 -16.86
CA ALA A 98 4.89 -26.24 -16.67
C ALA A 98 4.72 -25.57 -15.30
N PHE A 99 3.49 -25.35 -14.84
CA PHE A 99 3.20 -24.53 -13.67
C PHE A 99 3.07 -25.32 -12.36
N TYR A 100 2.58 -26.56 -12.43
CA TYR A 100 2.37 -27.38 -11.23
C TYR A 100 3.49 -28.41 -11.02
N TYR A 101 3.71 -29.30 -12.00
CA TYR A 101 4.66 -30.40 -11.86
C TYR A 101 6.11 -30.03 -12.16
N ARG A 102 6.35 -28.92 -12.88
CA ARG A 102 7.68 -28.51 -13.37
C ARG A 102 8.37 -29.62 -14.18
N ASN A 103 7.59 -30.37 -14.97
CA ASN A 103 8.05 -31.54 -15.71
C ASN A 103 8.21 -31.24 -17.20
N PHE A 104 9.27 -30.54 -17.57
CA PHE A 104 9.59 -30.17 -18.94
C PHE A 104 11.10 -29.96 -19.11
N ASP A 105 11.61 -30.09 -20.34
CA ASP A 105 12.95 -29.56 -20.67
C ASP A 105 12.84 -28.11 -21.16
N LEU A 106 11.94 -27.88 -22.13
CA LEU A 106 11.55 -26.57 -22.66
C LEU A 106 10.04 -26.57 -22.89
N TYR A 107 9.40 -25.42 -22.79
CA TYR A 107 8.01 -25.26 -23.21
C TYR A 107 7.79 -23.91 -23.88
N PHE A 108 6.81 -23.86 -24.76
CA PHE A 108 6.38 -22.62 -25.40
C PHE A 108 5.20 -22.02 -24.63
N GLY A 109 5.41 -20.80 -24.11
CA GLY A 109 4.38 -20.00 -23.44
C GLY A 109 4.18 -18.65 -24.12
N CYS A 110 3.01 -18.06 -23.92
CA CYS A 110 2.69 -16.69 -24.31
C CYS A 110 2.14 -15.94 -23.10
N TRP A 111 2.43 -14.64 -23.04
CA TRP A 111 1.91 -13.75 -22.02
C TRP A 111 1.18 -12.58 -22.66
N HIS A 112 0.11 -12.13 -22.01
CA HIS A 112 -0.38 -10.77 -22.15
C HIS A 112 0.26 -9.95 -21.03
N LEU A 113 0.81 -8.78 -21.35
CA LEU A 113 1.50 -7.93 -20.39
C LEU A 113 0.70 -6.66 -20.19
N ASP A 114 0.67 -6.17 -18.96
CA ASP A 114 0.07 -4.88 -18.62
C ASP A 114 1.05 -3.72 -18.99
N ARG A 115 0.56 -2.48 -18.89
CA ARG A 115 1.32 -1.25 -19.17
C ARG A 115 2.41 -0.97 -18.13
N PHE A 116 2.35 -1.62 -16.96
CA PHE A 116 3.31 -1.50 -15.87
C PHE A 116 4.30 -2.66 -15.88
N PRO A 117 5.55 -2.45 -15.46
CA PRO A 117 6.60 -3.47 -15.57
C PRO A 117 6.55 -4.52 -14.47
N ASP A 118 5.67 -4.42 -13.48
CA ASP A 118 5.72 -5.19 -12.25
C ASP A 118 5.48 -6.69 -12.43
N PHE A 119 4.94 -7.12 -13.58
CA PHE A 119 4.88 -8.53 -13.99
C PHE A 119 6.24 -9.24 -13.96
N ILE A 120 7.37 -8.51 -14.07
CA ILE A 120 8.70 -9.13 -13.99
C ILE A 120 8.97 -9.71 -12.60
N TYR A 121 8.38 -9.13 -11.54
CA TYR A 121 8.41 -9.70 -10.21
C TYR A 121 7.68 -11.04 -10.20
N ASP A 122 6.44 -11.07 -10.71
CA ASP A 122 5.62 -12.27 -10.67
C ASP A 122 6.23 -13.41 -11.51
N PHE A 123 6.88 -13.09 -12.61
CA PHE A 123 7.48 -14.11 -13.48
C PHE A 123 8.83 -14.64 -12.99
N PHE A 124 9.60 -13.88 -12.22
CA PHE A 124 11.01 -14.24 -11.99
C PHE A 124 11.49 -14.12 -10.55
N HIS A 125 10.71 -13.57 -9.63
CA HIS A 125 11.12 -13.48 -8.23
C HIS A 125 11.12 -14.87 -7.57
N SER A 126 12.11 -15.16 -6.72
CA SER A 126 12.29 -16.47 -6.08
C SER A 126 11.09 -16.89 -5.24
N SER A 127 10.35 -15.93 -4.65
CA SER A 127 9.16 -16.19 -3.84
C SER A 127 8.00 -16.81 -4.64
N LEU A 128 8.01 -16.69 -5.97
CA LEU A 128 7.00 -17.27 -6.85
C LEU A 128 7.45 -18.62 -7.45
N ASP A 129 8.62 -19.15 -7.06
CA ASP A 129 9.00 -20.54 -7.37
C ASP A 129 8.27 -21.53 -6.43
N MET A 130 6.98 -21.72 -6.71
CA MET A 130 6.11 -22.66 -6.01
C MET A 130 5.12 -23.30 -6.99
N PRO A 131 4.46 -24.42 -6.65
CA PRO A 131 3.41 -24.99 -7.50
C PRO A 131 2.35 -23.94 -7.82
N TRP A 132 2.02 -23.80 -9.11
CA TRP A 132 1.18 -22.77 -9.72
C TRP A 132 1.74 -21.34 -9.74
N GLY A 133 2.93 -21.10 -9.21
CA GLY A 133 3.60 -19.80 -9.28
C GLY A 133 4.17 -19.52 -10.68
N TYR A 134 4.12 -18.26 -11.11
CA TYR A 134 4.51 -17.85 -12.46
C TYR A 134 6.03 -17.88 -12.73
N ASN A 135 6.87 -18.01 -11.71
CA ASN A 135 8.28 -18.36 -11.86
C ASN A 135 8.45 -19.83 -12.21
N SER A 136 7.94 -20.22 -13.37
CA SER A 136 8.03 -21.55 -13.94
C SER A 136 9.43 -21.99 -14.36
N PRO A 137 10.34 -21.10 -14.77
CA PRO A 137 11.74 -21.46 -14.95
C PRO A 137 12.46 -21.82 -13.64
N GLY A 138 11.93 -21.41 -12.48
CA GLY A 138 12.52 -21.68 -11.18
C GLY A 138 13.79 -20.87 -10.91
N ILE A 139 13.86 -19.63 -11.42
CA ILE A 139 14.99 -18.73 -11.15
C ILE A 139 15.05 -18.40 -9.66
N LYS A 140 16.27 -18.45 -9.12
CA LYS A 140 16.61 -17.97 -7.78
C LYS A 140 17.93 -17.23 -7.82
N ASP A 141 17.85 -15.91 -7.77
CA ASP A 141 19.01 -15.03 -7.81
C ASP A 141 18.77 -13.81 -6.92
N ASP A 142 19.60 -13.65 -5.89
CA ASP A 142 19.42 -12.62 -4.86
C ASP A 142 19.54 -11.19 -5.44
N ALA A 143 20.38 -11.01 -6.48
CA ALA A 143 20.56 -9.71 -7.11
C ALA A 143 19.35 -9.33 -7.97
N LEU A 144 18.80 -10.29 -8.72
CA LEU A 144 17.55 -10.12 -9.43
C LEU A 144 16.42 -9.82 -8.44
N ASP A 145 16.26 -10.60 -7.38
CA ASP A 145 15.17 -10.44 -6.41
C ASP A 145 15.14 -9.02 -5.82
N ALA A 146 16.30 -8.48 -5.42
CA ALA A 146 16.38 -7.11 -4.89
C ALA A 146 15.95 -6.04 -5.92
N LEU A 147 16.29 -6.21 -7.19
CA LEU A 147 15.85 -5.31 -8.27
C LEU A 147 14.34 -5.42 -8.48
N LEU A 148 13.81 -6.65 -8.52
CA LEU A 148 12.37 -6.91 -8.70
C LEU A 148 11.55 -6.36 -7.53
N GLU A 149 12.03 -6.48 -6.28
CA GLU A 149 11.41 -5.88 -5.10
C GLU A 149 11.34 -4.36 -5.21
N THR A 150 12.42 -3.71 -5.68
CA THR A 150 12.42 -2.27 -5.94
C THR A 150 11.36 -1.89 -6.99
N VAL A 151 11.24 -2.66 -8.07
CA VAL A 151 10.23 -2.42 -9.12
C VAL A 151 8.80 -2.60 -8.59
N LYS A 152 8.54 -3.64 -7.78
CA LYS A 152 7.19 -3.96 -7.29
C LYS A 152 6.77 -3.04 -6.13
N TRP A 153 7.68 -2.71 -5.22
CA TRP A 153 7.37 -2.04 -3.93
C TRP A 153 7.91 -0.62 -3.79
N GLY A 154 8.87 -0.21 -4.61
CA GLY A 154 9.45 1.13 -4.56
C GLY A 154 8.42 2.24 -4.82
N LEU A 155 8.67 3.41 -4.24
CA LEU A 155 7.87 4.63 -4.43
C LEU A 155 8.61 5.71 -5.25
N ASP A 156 9.95 5.65 -5.30
CA ASP A 156 10.72 6.57 -6.14
C ASP A 156 10.71 6.11 -7.61
N PHE A 157 10.28 6.99 -8.50
CA PHE A 157 10.12 6.65 -9.91
C PHE A 157 11.46 6.33 -10.60
N GLU A 158 12.53 7.07 -10.31
CA GLU A 158 13.82 6.93 -10.98
C GLU A 158 14.53 5.65 -10.53
N GLU A 159 14.51 5.34 -9.22
CA GLU A 159 15.05 4.09 -8.67
C GLU A 159 14.37 2.86 -9.28
N LYS A 160 13.04 2.90 -9.42
CA LYS A 160 12.28 1.82 -10.06
C LYS A 160 12.63 1.67 -11.53
N LEU A 161 12.80 2.78 -12.24
CA LEU A 161 13.16 2.76 -13.64
C LEU A 161 14.52 2.09 -13.79
N GLU A 162 15.54 2.55 -13.07
CA GLU A 162 16.88 1.96 -13.08
C GLU A 162 16.84 0.46 -12.74
N ALA A 163 16.17 0.08 -11.65
CA ALA A 163 16.03 -1.31 -11.24
C ALA A 163 15.34 -2.17 -12.30
N CYS A 164 14.31 -1.64 -12.98
CA CYS A 164 13.63 -2.32 -14.07
C CYS A 164 14.56 -2.52 -15.28
N LEU A 165 15.38 -1.53 -15.63
CA LEU A 165 16.32 -1.64 -16.75
C LEU A 165 17.41 -2.67 -16.45
N ASP A 166 17.94 -2.68 -15.23
CA ASP A 166 18.97 -3.61 -14.80
C ASP A 166 18.43 -5.05 -14.68
N ALA A 167 17.22 -5.22 -14.13
CA ALA A 167 16.55 -6.53 -14.10
C ALA A 167 16.35 -7.08 -15.52
N GLN A 168 15.94 -6.24 -16.47
CA GLN A 168 15.81 -6.64 -17.87
C GLN A 168 17.13 -7.05 -18.51
N ALA A 169 18.24 -6.36 -18.19
CA ALA A 169 19.57 -6.73 -18.68
C ALA A 169 20.00 -8.08 -18.10
N LEU A 170 19.85 -8.27 -16.79
CA LEU A 170 20.19 -9.52 -16.11
C LEU A 170 19.38 -10.71 -16.67
N LEU A 171 18.06 -10.53 -16.83
CA LEU A 171 17.16 -11.53 -17.40
C LEU A 171 17.48 -11.86 -18.86
N ALA A 172 17.87 -10.88 -19.67
CA ALA A 172 18.08 -11.08 -21.11
C ALA A 172 19.49 -11.53 -21.48
N GLU A 173 20.51 -11.13 -20.72
CA GLU A 173 21.92 -11.32 -21.09
C GLU A 173 22.65 -12.36 -20.22
N GLU A 174 22.23 -12.56 -18.97
CA GLU A 174 22.95 -13.43 -18.02
C GLU A 174 22.13 -14.66 -17.60
N LEU A 175 20.93 -14.45 -17.04
CA LEU A 175 20.12 -15.54 -16.47
C LEU A 175 19.31 -16.29 -17.53
N VAL A 176 18.79 -15.57 -18.52
CA VAL A 176 18.04 -16.09 -19.69
C VAL A 176 16.99 -17.15 -19.33
N PRO A 177 16.07 -16.90 -18.36
CA PRO A 177 15.01 -17.86 -18.04
C PRO A 177 14.06 -18.08 -19.20
N TYR A 178 13.82 -17.02 -19.98
CA TYR A 178 12.99 -17.04 -21.19
C TYR A 178 13.82 -16.74 -22.42
N ILE A 179 13.58 -17.51 -23.47
CA ILE A 179 14.05 -17.19 -24.83
C ILE A 179 12.91 -16.44 -25.52
N TYR A 180 13.04 -15.12 -25.62
CA TYR A 180 12.03 -14.28 -26.26
C TYR A 180 12.03 -14.50 -27.79
N VAL A 181 11.06 -15.28 -28.27
CA VAL A 181 10.99 -15.69 -29.68
C VAL A 181 10.43 -14.59 -30.59
N TYR A 182 9.32 -13.97 -30.18
CA TYR A 182 8.70 -12.88 -30.93
C TYR A 182 7.79 -12.04 -30.01
N HIS A 183 7.60 -10.78 -30.37
CA HIS A 183 6.42 -10.02 -30.00
C HIS A 183 5.36 -10.11 -31.11
N ARG A 184 4.09 -10.30 -30.78
CA ARG A 184 3.04 -10.39 -31.80
C ARG A 184 2.67 -8.99 -32.28
N ILE A 185 2.88 -8.71 -33.57
CA ILE A 185 2.23 -7.55 -34.21
C ILE A 185 0.81 -7.98 -34.57
N TYR A 186 -0.16 -7.54 -33.79
CA TYR A 186 -1.58 -7.77 -34.06
C TYR A 186 -2.06 -6.81 -35.16
N TRP A 187 -2.58 -7.38 -36.24
CA TRP A 187 -3.32 -6.64 -37.27
C TRP A 187 -4.81 -6.89 -37.08
N CYS A 188 -5.51 -5.96 -36.43
CA CYS A 188 -6.96 -5.97 -36.43
C CYS A 188 -7.45 -5.39 -37.75
N ILE A 189 -8.01 -6.22 -38.61
CA ILE A 189 -8.57 -5.80 -39.91
C ILE A 189 -10.09 -5.88 -39.81
N TRP A 190 -10.76 -4.77 -40.07
CA TRP A 190 -12.22 -4.71 -40.13
C TRP A 190 -12.67 -4.19 -41.49
N ARG A 191 -13.89 -4.58 -41.88
CA ARG A 191 -14.56 -4.01 -43.05
C ARG A 191 -15.04 -2.61 -42.68
N ALA A 192 -14.70 -1.61 -43.49
CA ALA A 192 -15.13 -0.22 -43.33
C ALA A 192 -15.86 0.28 -44.59
N HIS A 193 -16.58 1.38 -44.47
CA HIS A 193 -17.23 2.12 -45.58
C HIS A 193 -18.25 1.34 -46.40
N THR A 194 -18.94 0.37 -45.78
CA THR A 194 -20.10 -0.32 -46.37
C THR A 194 -21.29 -0.30 -45.40
N PRO A 195 -22.55 -0.40 -45.87
CA PRO A 195 -23.73 -0.44 -44.98
C PRO A 195 -23.77 -1.65 -44.04
N ASP A 196 -23.05 -2.71 -44.39
CA ASP A 196 -22.84 -3.93 -43.59
C ASP A 196 -21.48 -3.93 -42.89
N ALA A 197 -20.84 -2.77 -42.71
CA ALA A 197 -19.64 -2.64 -41.89
C ALA A 197 -20.02 -2.47 -40.41
N ILE A 198 -19.14 -2.93 -39.52
CA ILE A 198 -19.13 -2.51 -38.12
C ILE A 198 -18.37 -1.19 -38.06
N VAL A 199 -18.98 -0.18 -37.44
CA VAL A 199 -18.39 1.16 -37.22
C VAL A 199 -18.14 1.36 -35.73
N ASN A 200 -17.39 2.40 -35.37
CA ASN A 200 -16.95 2.70 -33.99
C ASN A 200 -15.96 1.68 -33.42
N VAL A 201 -15.10 1.16 -34.30
CA VAL A 201 -13.96 0.33 -33.93
C VAL A 201 -12.84 1.24 -33.42
N ILE A 202 -12.52 1.15 -32.12
CA ILE A 202 -11.59 2.03 -31.42
C ILE A 202 -10.21 1.36 -31.36
N ASN A 203 -9.17 2.02 -31.84
CA ASN A 203 -7.82 1.50 -31.74
C ASN A 203 -7.15 2.00 -30.44
N MET A 204 -6.87 1.08 -29.52
CA MET A 204 -6.15 1.37 -28.27
C MET A 204 -4.66 1.10 -28.45
N GLN A 205 -3.80 2.01 -27.98
CA GLN A 205 -2.37 1.94 -28.15
C GLN A 205 -1.81 0.67 -27.49
N GLY A 206 -1.05 -0.13 -28.24
CA GLY A 206 -0.48 -1.40 -27.75
C GLY A 206 -1.46 -2.57 -27.64
N VAL A 207 -2.77 -2.33 -27.63
CA VAL A 207 -3.82 -3.35 -27.52
C VAL A 207 -4.47 -3.66 -28.88
N GLY A 208 -4.70 -2.64 -29.71
CA GLY A 208 -5.40 -2.77 -30.99
C GLY A 208 -6.90 -2.53 -30.86
N ALA A 209 -7.69 -3.10 -31.77
CA ALA A 209 -9.13 -2.84 -31.88
C ALA A 209 -10.02 -3.75 -31.02
N ASP A 210 -9.49 -4.85 -30.49
CA ASP A 210 -10.23 -5.76 -29.61
C ASP A 210 -10.05 -5.31 -28.16
N ASN A 211 -10.85 -4.33 -27.75
CA ASN A 211 -10.78 -3.69 -26.44
C ASN A 211 -12.18 -3.25 -25.96
N ARG A 212 -12.30 -2.86 -24.69
CA ARG A 212 -13.57 -2.43 -24.06
C ARG A 212 -14.29 -1.34 -24.85
N TRP A 213 -13.57 -0.35 -25.38
CA TRP A 213 -14.16 0.80 -26.06
C TRP A 213 -14.82 0.42 -27.39
N THR A 214 -14.17 -0.45 -28.16
CA THR A 214 -14.77 -1.03 -29.38
C THR A 214 -16.04 -1.80 -29.04
N TRP A 215 -16.03 -2.66 -28.03
CA TRP A 215 -17.22 -3.44 -27.69
C TRP A 215 -18.36 -2.56 -27.17
N ASN A 216 -18.06 -1.46 -26.47
CA ASN A 216 -19.08 -0.55 -25.95
C ASN A 216 -19.74 0.31 -27.03
N LEU A 217 -18.93 0.84 -27.96
CA LEU A 217 -19.36 1.81 -28.98
C LEU A 217 -19.71 1.15 -30.32
N ALA A 218 -19.26 -0.09 -30.51
CA ALA A 218 -19.58 -1.07 -31.56
C ALA A 218 -21.00 -1.02 -32.11
N HIS A 219 -21.25 -0.64 -33.38
CA HIS A 219 -22.54 -0.94 -34.03
C HIS A 219 -22.44 -1.14 -35.54
N TRP A 220 -23.51 -1.65 -36.16
CA TRP A 220 -23.60 -1.78 -37.61
C TRP A 220 -23.81 -0.40 -38.27
N ALA A 221 -23.14 -0.13 -39.38
CA ALA A 221 -23.31 1.14 -40.12
C ALA A 221 -24.77 1.38 -40.57
N SER A 222 -25.52 0.30 -40.79
CA SER A 222 -26.94 0.32 -41.16
C SER A 222 -27.89 0.59 -39.98
N SER A 223 -27.44 0.43 -38.73
CA SER A 223 -28.27 0.68 -37.54
C SER A 223 -27.43 1.01 -36.30
N PRO A 224 -27.67 2.14 -35.61
CA PRO A 224 -26.97 2.49 -34.36
C PRO A 224 -27.38 1.59 -33.18
N THR A 225 -28.45 0.81 -33.31
CA THR A 225 -28.92 -0.11 -32.27
C THR A 225 -29.22 -1.49 -32.84
N GLY A 226 -29.05 -2.52 -32.01
CA GLY A 226 -29.32 -3.92 -32.35
C GLY A 226 -28.28 -4.56 -33.27
N GLY A 227 -28.66 -5.68 -33.87
CA GLY A 227 -27.77 -6.54 -34.67
C GLY A 227 -27.02 -7.56 -33.83
N THR A 228 -26.18 -8.35 -34.50
CA THR A 228 -25.41 -9.44 -33.86
C THR A 228 -24.04 -9.54 -34.50
N VAL A 229 -22.99 -9.56 -33.69
CA VAL A 229 -21.62 -9.86 -34.12
C VAL A 229 -21.29 -11.28 -33.69
N LYS A 230 -20.68 -12.06 -34.59
CA LYS A 230 -20.15 -13.38 -34.26
C LYS A 230 -18.65 -13.26 -34.05
N TYR A 231 -18.19 -13.60 -32.85
CA TYR A 231 -16.78 -13.66 -32.49
C TYR A 231 -16.36 -15.13 -32.34
N ASN A 232 -15.18 -15.48 -32.85
CA ASN A 232 -14.64 -16.83 -32.69
C ASN A 232 -13.72 -16.84 -31.47
N LEU A 233 -14.18 -17.49 -30.39
CA LEU A 233 -13.42 -17.58 -29.14
C LEU A 233 -12.16 -18.44 -29.29
N GLY A 234 -12.20 -19.45 -30.16
CA GLY A 234 -11.07 -20.33 -30.46
C GLY A 234 -11.13 -21.68 -29.74
N VAL A 235 -11.43 -21.68 -28.43
CA VAL A 235 -11.59 -22.88 -27.60
C VAL A 235 -12.87 -22.74 -26.78
N GLU A 236 -13.48 -23.86 -26.43
CA GLU A 236 -14.62 -23.92 -25.51
C GLU A 236 -14.15 -23.63 -24.07
N PRO A 237 -14.79 -22.71 -23.34
CA PRO A 237 -14.41 -22.42 -21.95
C PRO A 237 -14.72 -23.63 -21.04
N ASP A 238 -13.96 -23.80 -19.96
CA ASP A 238 -14.18 -24.86 -18.97
C ASP A 238 -15.18 -24.42 -17.88
N TYR A 239 -15.07 -23.18 -17.37
CA TYR A 239 -15.89 -22.65 -16.27
C TYR A 239 -16.16 -21.14 -16.43
N LEU A 240 -17.39 -20.67 -16.20
CA LEU A 240 -17.71 -19.22 -16.23
C LEU A 240 -17.96 -18.64 -14.83
N HIS A 241 -17.45 -19.29 -13.78
CA HIS A 241 -17.40 -18.71 -12.44
C HIS A 241 -16.22 -17.72 -12.36
N PRO A 242 -16.42 -16.44 -12.00
CA PRO A 242 -15.35 -15.45 -11.98
C PRO A 242 -14.15 -15.82 -11.10
N GLY A 243 -14.39 -16.57 -10.02
CA GLY A 243 -13.33 -17.06 -9.13
C GLY A 243 -12.56 -18.30 -9.62
N TRP A 244 -13.13 -19.10 -10.54
CA TRP A 244 -12.50 -20.34 -11.04
C TRP A 244 -12.02 -20.26 -12.49
N ALA A 245 -12.50 -19.27 -13.26
CA ALA A 245 -11.97 -18.99 -14.58
C ALA A 245 -10.44 -18.81 -14.50
N ASP A 246 -9.69 -19.43 -15.41
CA ASP A 246 -8.22 -19.40 -15.39
C ASP A 246 -7.58 -19.35 -16.79
N SER A 247 -8.38 -19.29 -17.86
CA SER A 247 -7.89 -19.11 -19.22
C SER A 247 -8.38 -17.79 -19.85
N ALA A 248 -7.69 -17.37 -20.92
CA ALA A 248 -8.04 -16.17 -21.66
C ALA A 248 -9.43 -16.27 -22.34
N TYR A 249 -9.95 -17.49 -22.55
CA TYR A 249 -11.23 -17.71 -23.22
C TYR A 249 -12.43 -17.44 -22.31
N GLU A 250 -12.38 -17.85 -21.04
CA GLU A 250 -13.39 -17.51 -20.02
C GLU A 250 -13.37 -16.00 -19.75
N ILE A 251 -12.18 -15.43 -19.55
CA ILE A 251 -12.00 -14.00 -19.27
C ILE A 251 -12.59 -13.14 -20.39
N TRP A 252 -12.44 -13.56 -21.66
CA TRP A 252 -13.03 -12.82 -22.77
C TRP A 252 -14.55 -12.65 -22.66
N ILE A 253 -15.25 -13.67 -22.15
CA ILE A 253 -16.71 -13.62 -21.89
C ILE A 253 -16.98 -12.77 -20.65
N LEU A 254 -16.27 -13.04 -19.55
CA LEU A 254 -16.50 -12.39 -18.25
C LEU A 254 -16.27 -10.87 -18.33
N ASP A 255 -15.23 -10.40 -19.02
CA ASP A 255 -14.90 -8.97 -19.13
C ASP A 255 -15.91 -8.16 -19.96
N ARG A 256 -16.89 -8.80 -20.61
CA ARG A 256 -18.03 -8.10 -21.23
C ARG A 256 -19.18 -7.94 -20.24
N CYS A 257 -19.26 -8.85 -19.26
CA CYS A 257 -20.28 -8.88 -18.23
C CYS A 257 -19.91 -8.06 -17.00
N MET A 258 -18.63 -7.98 -16.68
CA MET A 258 -18.12 -7.23 -15.53
C MET A 258 -17.66 -5.82 -15.96
N ASP A 259 -17.47 -4.94 -14.97
CA ASP A 259 -16.82 -3.64 -15.13
C ASP A 259 -15.89 -3.40 -13.92
N THR A 260 -14.97 -2.46 -14.06
CA THR A 260 -13.92 -2.16 -13.09
C THR A 260 -14.14 -0.79 -12.46
N LEU A 261 -13.54 -0.52 -11.29
CA LEU A 261 -13.67 0.81 -10.66
C LEU A 261 -13.06 1.91 -11.53
N THR A 262 -11.89 1.65 -12.09
CA THR A 262 -11.14 2.57 -12.96
C THR A 262 -11.23 2.12 -14.41
N ALA A 263 -11.00 3.04 -15.36
CA ALA A 263 -10.87 2.71 -16.77
C ALA A 263 -9.59 3.30 -17.36
N VAL A 264 -9.13 2.69 -18.45
CA VAL A 264 -7.95 3.14 -19.19
C VAL A 264 -8.38 3.58 -20.59
N ASN A 265 -8.04 4.82 -20.95
CA ASN A 265 -8.39 5.36 -22.25
C ASN A 265 -7.55 4.74 -23.39
N PRO A 266 -7.91 4.96 -24.66
CA PRO A 266 -7.15 4.41 -25.79
C PRO A 266 -5.67 4.82 -25.86
N GLN A 267 -5.24 5.83 -25.11
CA GLN A 267 -3.86 6.32 -25.00
C GLN A 267 -3.13 5.80 -23.75
N LEU A 268 -3.72 4.83 -23.04
CA LEU A 268 -3.17 4.19 -21.84
C LEU A 268 -3.12 5.07 -20.59
N MET A 269 -3.89 6.16 -20.57
CA MET A 269 -4.06 7.02 -19.40
C MET A 269 -5.26 6.57 -18.56
N ASP A 270 -5.15 6.74 -17.25
CA ASP A 270 -6.27 6.54 -16.35
C ASP A 270 -7.34 7.59 -16.57
N ILE A 271 -8.59 7.14 -16.60
CA ILE A 271 -9.75 8.02 -16.59
C ILE A 271 -10.74 7.55 -15.50
N PRO A 272 -11.44 8.48 -14.87
CA PRO A 272 -12.55 8.17 -13.97
C PRO A 272 -13.59 7.29 -14.64
N TRP A 273 -14.20 6.39 -13.86
CA TRP A 273 -15.20 5.46 -14.36
C TRP A 273 -16.32 5.19 -13.35
N ILE A 274 -16.34 4.02 -12.70
CA ILE A 274 -17.26 3.76 -11.59
C ILE A 274 -16.73 4.42 -10.31
N ALA A 275 -15.44 4.26 -10.02
CA ALA A 275 -14.73 5.13 -9.12
C ALA A 275 -14.53 6.49 -9.80
N VAL A 276 -15.15 7.49 -9.20
CA VAL A 276 -15.08 8.90 -9.61
C VAL A 276 -13.90 9.61 -8.94
N HIS A 277 -13.34 9.00 -7.90
CA HIS A 277 -12.15 9.49 -7.22
C HIS A 277 -11.44 8.36 -6.47
N TRP A 278 -10.11 8.39 -6.44
CA TRP A 278 -9.33 7.51 -5.59
C TRP A 278 -8.05 8.17 -5.08
N GLU A 279 -7.63 7.76 -3.89
CA GLU A 279 -6.42 8.25 -3.22
C GLU A 279 -5.60 7.05 -2.72
N MET A 280 -4.29 7.20 -2.69
CA MET A 280 -3.37 6.22 -2.12
C MET A 280 -2.45 6.90 -1.11
N GLU A 281 -2.34 6.30 0.07
CA GLU A 281 -1.52 6.80 1.16
C GLU A 281 -0.71 5.64 1.77
N THR A 282 0.46 5.96 2.34
CA THR A 282 1.14 4.99 3.20
C THR A 282 0.59 5.09 4.62
N PHE A 283 0.52 3.97 5.33
CA PHE A 283 0.10 3.95 6.73
C PHE A 283 0.96 2.97 7.54
N SER A 284 0.99 3.14 8.85
CA SER A 284 1.57 2.14 9.76
C SER A 284 0.57 1.82 10.85
N TRP A 285 0.47 0.54 11.18
CA TRP A 285 -0.43 0.04 12.21
C TRP A 285 0.28 -1.02 13.07
N PRO A 286 1.06 -0.57 14.08
CA PRO A 286 1.82 -1.46 14.97
C PRO A 286 1.02 -2.58 15.64
N PRO A 287 -0.27 -2.40 16.04
CA PRO A 287 -1.06 -3.48 16.62
C PRO A 287 -1.19 -4.73 15.72
N LEU A 288 -1.17 -4.56 14.40
CA LEU A 288 -1.16 -5.66 13.43
C LEU A 288 0.22 -5.93 12.83
N GLY A 289 1.28 -5.29 13.35
CA GLY A 289 2.64 -5.41 12.83
C GLY A 289 2.82 -4.86 11.41
N ILE A 290 1.97 -3.93 11.00
CA ILE A 290 2.03 -3.31 9.68
C ILE A 290 2.89 -2.05 9.77
N TYR A 291 3.95 -1.99 8.97
CA TYR A 291 4.81 -0.82 8.85
C TYR A 291 4.91 -0.46 7.38
N ASN A 292 4.65 0.80 7.02
CA ASN A 292 4.59 1.26 5.63
C ASN A 292 3.61 0.46 4.74
N GLY A 293 2.46 0.09 5.29
CA GLY A 293 1.35 -0.44 4.51
C GLY A 293 0.80 0.58 3.51
N THR A 294 -0.07 0.13 2.62
CA THR A 294 -0.76 0.97 1.63
C THR A 294 -2.24 1.03 1.94
N LYS A 295 -2.78 2.24 1.99
CA LYS A 295 -4.19 2.54 2.15
C LYS A 295 -4.71 3.11 0.83
N VAL A 296 -5.79 2.54 0.30
CA VAL A 296 -6.43 2.99 -0.94
C VAL A 296 -7.87 3.36 -0.65
N ILE A 297 -8.26 4.59 -0.99
CA ILE A 297 -9.62 5.11 -0.81
C ILE A 297 -10.28 5.16 -2.17
N PHE A 298 -11.45 4.56 -2.33
CA PHE A 298 -12.28 4.70 -3.53
C PHE A 298 -13.60 5.38 -3.19
N ARG A 299 -13.97 6.39 -3.99
CA ARG A 299 -15.33 6.95 -4.03
C ARG A 299 -15.98 6.56 -5.35
N ILE A 300 -17.15 5.96 -5.28
CA ILE A 300 -17.89 5.47 -6.45
C ILE A 300 -19.12 6.32 -6.74
N ARG A 301 -19.55 6.33 -8.00
CA ARG A 301 -20.80 6.96 -8.44
C ARG A 301 -22.02 6.19 -7.92
N SER A 302 -23.13 6.90 -7.71
CA SER A 302 -24.34 6.37 -7.06
C SER A 302 -25.41 5.80 -8.00
N ASP A 303 -25.21 5.87 -9.32
CA ASP A 303 -26.19 5.47 -10.34
C ASP A 303 -25.81 4.19 -11.10
N VAL A 304 -24.83 3.43 -10.59
CA VAL A 304 -24.44 2.13 -11.18
C VAL A 304 -25.32 1.02 -10.60
N GLN A 305 -25.79 0.15 -11.47
CA GLN A 305 -26.60 -1.01 -11.12
C GLN A 305 -25.96 -2.30 -11.67
N TRP A 306 -26.14 -3.39 -10.93
CA TRP A 306 -25.95 -4.75 -11.40
C TRP A 306 -26.97 -5.08 -12.51
N HIS A 307 -26.71 -6.13 -13.31
CA HIS A 307 -27.59 -6.53 -14.42
C HIS A 307 -29.02 -6.86 -14.00
N ASP A 308 -29.23 -7.25 -12.75
CA ASP A 308 -30.55 -7.53 -12.17
C ASP A 308 -31.28 -6.30 -11.63
N GLY A 309 -30.63 -5.14 -11.58
CA GLY A 309 -31.19 -3.88 -11.10
C GLY A 309 -30.84 -3.56 -9.65
N TRP A 310 -30.08 -4.41 -8.95
CA TRP A 310 -29.57 -4.07 -7.62
C TRP A 310 -28.58 -2.91 -7.74
N PRO A 311 -28.58 -1.96 -6.79
CA PRO A 311 -27.58 -0.89 -6.77
C PRO A 311 -26.19 -1.48 -6.48
N VAL A 312 -25.16 -0.95 -7.14
CA VAL A 312 -23.76 -1.22 -6.77
C VAL A 312 -23.39 -0.33 -5.59
N THR A 313 -22.79 -0.92 -4.55
CA THR A 313 -22.38 -0.19 -3.34
C THR A 313 -20.99 -0.59 -2.88
N SER A 314 -20.39 0.22 -1.99
CA SER A 314 -19.14 -0.10 -1.29
C SER A 314 -19.19 -1.42 -0.51
N GLU A 315 -20.39 -1.87 -0.11
CA GLU A 315 -20.59 -3.17 0.54
C GLU A 315 -20.30 -4.35 -0.40
N ASP A 316 -20.59 -4.20 -1.71
CA ASP A 316 -20.23 -5.20 -2.72
C ASP A 316 -18.71 -5.27 -2.91
N ILE A 317 -18.05 -4.12 -2.83
CA ILE A 317 -16.59 -4.02 -2.97
C ILE A 317 -15.89 -4.67 -1.79
N ASN A 318 -16.29 -4.30 -0.57
CA ASN A 318 -15.79 -4.91 0.66
C ASN A 318 -16.04 -6.43 0.67
N PHE A 319 -17.23 -6.87 0.27
CA PHE A 319 -17.54 -8.29 0.15
C PHE A 319 -16.64 -8.99 -0.88
N SER A 320 -16.42 -8.38 -2.05
CA SER A 320 -15.58 -8.97 -3.10
C SER A 320 -14.13 -9.17 -2.63
N PHE A 321 -13.54 -8.20 -1.91
CA PHE A 321 -12.19 -8.32 -1.36
C PHE A 321 -12.05 -9.42 -0.30
N GLU A 322 -13.08 -9.65 0.51
CA GLU A 322 -13.09 -10.77 1.45
C GLU A 322 -13.34 -12.10 0.74
N PHE A 323 -14.31 -12.14 -0.16
CA PHE A 323 -14.75 -13.35 -0.85
C PHE A 323 -13.66 -13.93 -1.76
N MET A 324 -12.78 -13.10 -2.33
CA MET A 324 -11.68 -13.54 -3.18
C MET A 324 -10.70 -14.49 -2.48
N LYS A 325 -10.63 -14.48 -1.13
CA LYS A 325 -9.81 -15.40 -0.32
C LYS A 325 -10.16 -16.87 -0.53
N ASN A 326 -11.37 -17.17 -1.02
CA ASN A 326 -11.79 -18.54 -1.32
C ASN A 326 -11.11 -19.13 -2.58
N PHE A 327 -10.46 -18.32 -3.41
CA PHE A 327 -9.92 -18.75 -4.69
C PHE A 327 -8.38 -18.64 -4.74
N PRO A 328 -7.66 -19.72 -5.07
CA PRO A 328 -6.19 -19.71 -5.15
C PRO A 328 -5.60 -18.72 -6.15
N ARG A 329 -6.32 -18.42 -7.25
CA ARG A 329 -5.87 -17.50 -8.30
C ARG A 329 -5.60 -16.09 -7.77
N PHE A 330 -6.36 -15.63 -6.78
CA PHE A 330 -6.20 -14.28 -6.22
C PHE A 330 -5.16 -14.20 -5.09
N LYS A 331 -4.41 -15.29 -4.82
CA LYS A 331 -3.42 -15.35 -3.73
C LYS A 331 -2.31 -14.31 -3.84
N GLY A 332 -2.01 -13.84 -5.04
CA GLY A 332 -1.09 -12.72 -5.25
C GLY A 332 -1.51 -11.46 -4.49
N ILE A 333 -2.82 -11.21 -4.41
CA ILE A 333 -3.45 -10.01 -3.84
C ILE A 333 -3.85 -10.26 -2.38
N TRP A 334 -4.62 -11.32 -2.10
CA TRP A 334 -5.26 -11.48 -0.79
C TRP A 334 -4.29 -11.80 0.36
N LYS A 335 -3.06 -12.25 0.05
CA LYS A 335 -2.02 -12.44 1.08
C LYS A 335 -1.53 -11.13 1.70
N TYR A 336 -1.71 -10.02 0.98
CA TYR A 336 -1.27 -8.69 1.39
C TYR A 336 -2.42 -7.81 1.86
N TYR A 337 -3.63 -8.12 1.42
CA TYR A 337 -4.85 -7.48 1.88
C TYR A 337 -5.05 -7.73 3.39
N ALA A 338 -5.12 -6.65 4.16
CA ALA A 338 -5.28 -6.69 5.61
C ALA A 338 -6.77 -6.61 5.98
N TRP A 339 -7.43 -5.51 5.62
CA TRP A 339 -8.88 -5.32 5.79
C TRP A 339 -9.40 -4.21 4.85
N SER A 340 -10.71 -4.00 4.82
CA SER A 340 -11.33 -2.79 4.28
C SER A 340 -12.46 -2.28 5.17
N ASP A 341 -12.67 -0.96 5.14
CA ASP A 341 -13.73 -0.26 5.84
C ASP A 341 -14.72 0.33 4.83
N VAL A 342 -16.01 0.14 5.09
CA VAL A 342 -17.10 0.81 4.36
C VAL A 342 -17.49 2.05 5.16
N LEU A 343 -17.11 3.23 4.67
CA LEU A 343 -17.44 4.49 5.36
C LEU A 343 -18.88 4.91 5.09
N ASP A 344 -19.32 4.68 3.86
CA ASP A 344 -20.68 4.92 3.40
C ASP A 344 -20.97 4.05 2.16
N PRO A 345 -22.24 3.91 1.72
CA PRO A 345 -22.62 3.20 0.50
C PRO A 345 -21.78 3.47 -0.77
N PHE A 346 -21.05 4.59 -0.83
CA PHE A 346 -20.27 5.01 -2.00
C PHE A 346 -18.78 5.27 -1.71
N THR A 347 -18.31 5.04 -0.48
CA THR A 347 -16.90 5.17 -0.10
C THR A 347 -16.38 3.90 0.59
N VAL A 348 -15.31 3.32 0.06
CA VAL A 348 -14.60 2.16 0.64
C VAL A 348 -13.12 2.48 0.79
N VAL A 349 -12.51 2.01 1.87
CA VAL A 349 -11.07 2.13 2.14
C VAL A 349 -10.48 0.74 2.29
N ALA A 350 -9.45 0.41 1.51
CA ALA A 350 -8.76 -0.88 1.58
C ALA A 350 -7.33 -0.71 2.09
N TYR A 351 -6.90 -1.61 2.97
CA TYR A 351 -5.61 -1.56 3.66
C TYR A 351 -4.78 -2.80 3.35
N PHE A 352 -3.51 -2.59 3.04
CA PHE A 352 -2.55 -3.62 2.67
C PHE A 352 -1.31 -3.54 3.54
N ASN A 353 -0.74 -4.69 3.92
CA ASN A 353 0.45 -4.76 4.77
C ASN A 353 1.78 -4.55 4.01
N ILE A 354 1.71 -4.02 2.80
CA ILE A 354 2.85 -3.77 1.90
C ILE A 354 2.81 -2.33 1.39
N THR A 355 3.96 -1.80 1.00
CA THR A 355 4.04 -0.56 0.22
C THR A 355 3.89 -0.89 -1.26
N SER A 356 2.87 -0.39 -1.95
CA SER A 356 2.72 -0.58 -3.39
C SER A 356 1.88 0.50 -4.06
N GLN A 357 2.43 1.12 -5.10
CA GLN A 357 1.66 2.03 -5.96
C GLN A 357 0.81 1.31 -7.02
N TRP A 358 1.03 0.00 -7.22
CA TRP A 358 0.37 -0.78 -8.26
C TRP A 358 -0.94 -1.42 -7.78
N ILE A 359 -1.09 -1.59 -6.47
CA ILE A 359 -2.20 -2.33 -5.85
C ILE A 359 -3.59 -1.74 -6.17
N VAL A 360 -3.68 -0.44 -6.45
CA VAL A 360 -4.93 0.23 -6.84
C VAL A 360 -5.56 -0.40 -8.10
N TYR A 361 -4.75 -0.87 -9.04
CA TYR A 361 -5.23 -1.47 -10.29
C TYR A 361 -5.76 -2.89 -10.05
N GLU A 362 -5.03 -3.69 -9.27
CA GLU A 362 -5.48 -5.02 -8.83
C GLU A 362 -6.79 -4.92 -8.03
N LEU A 363 -6.91 -3.94 -7.12
CA LEU A 363 -8.13 -3.67 -6.36
C LEU A 363 -9.31 -3.28 -7.26
N SER A 364 -9.07 -2.39 -8.21
CA SER A 364 -10.09 -1.90 -9.15
C SER A 364 -10.72 -3.04 -9.96
N GLU A 365 -9.92 -4.02 -10.36
CA GLU A 365 -10.39 -5.20 -11.10
C GLU A 365 -11.17 -6.17 -10.21
N MET A 366 -10.77 -6.34 -8.95
CA MET A 366 -11.42 -7.29 -8.03
C MET A 366 -12.70 -6.75 -7.39
N ALA A 367 -12.83 -5.43 -7.28
CA ALA A 367 -13.87 -4.76 -6.50
C ALA A 367 -15.31 -5.14 -6.88
N LEU A 368 -15.59 -5.41 -8.15
CA LEU A 368 -16.96 -5.68 -8.63
C LEU A 368 -17.10 -7.06 -9.27
N LEU A 369 -16.24 -8.00 -8.87
CA LEU A 369 -16.25 -9.36 -9.41
C LEU A 369 -17.32 -10.25 -8.76
N PHE A 370 -17.67 -9.98 -7.50
CA PHE A 370 -18.58 -10.79 -6.70
C PHE A 370 -19.71 -9.95 -6.10
N PRO A 371 -20.82 -9.71 -6.84
CA PRO A 371 -22.01 -9.07 -6.28
C PRO A 371 -22.45 -9.74 -4.97
N LYS A 372 -22.51 -8.96 -3.88
CA LYS A 372 -22.72 -9.52 -2.52
C LYS A 372 -24.03 -10.27 -2.43
N HIS A 373 -25.08 -9.77 -3.07
CA HIS A 373 -26.41 -10.38 -3.08
C HIS A 373 -26.51 -11.69 -3.88
N ILE A 374 -25.49 -12.03 -4.67
CA ILE A 374 -25.41 -13.31 -5.40
C ILE A 374 -24.51 -14.31 -4.68
N TYR A 375 -23.37 -13.83 -4.18
CA TYR A 375 -22.28 -14.70 -3.72
C TYR A 375 -22.22 -14.87 -2.20
N ASN A 376 -22.97 -14.09 -1.41
CA ASN A 376 -22.96 -14.24 0.05
C ASN A 376 -23.68 -15.54 0.48
N PRO A 377 -22.96 -16.54 1.04
CA PRO A 377 -23.56 -17.82 1.41
C PRO A 377 -24.60 -17.70 2.53
N ASP A 378 -24.48 -16.70 3.41
CA ASP A 378 -25.45 -16.47 4.49
C ASP A 378 -26.81 -16.01 3.96
N TRP A 379 -26.86 -15.53 2.70
CA TRP A 379 -28.08 -15.07 2.04
C TRP A 379 -28.67 -16.10 1.08
N HIS A 380 -27.97 -17.22 0.85
CA HIS A 380 -28.38 -18.31 -0.03
C HIS A 380 -28.22 -19.67 0.67
N PRO A 381 -29.14 -20.04 1.57
CA PRO A 381 -29.03 -21.23 2.40
C PRO A 381 -29.05 -22.55 1.62
N THR A 382 -29.43 -22.55 0.33
CA THR A 382 -29.50 -23.74 -0.52
C THR A 382 -28.47 -23.77 -1.64
N ARG A 383 -27.64 -22.73 -1.78
CA ARG A 383 -26.63 -22.62 -2.84
C ARG A 383 -25.22 -22.82 -2.29
N ASP A 384 -24.37 -23.45 -3.09
CA ASP A 384 -22.92 -23.39 -2.89
C ASP A 384 -22.40 -22.20 -3.71
N THR A 385 -22.36 -21.02 -3.09
CA THR A 385 -21.98 -19.78 -3.79
C THR A 385 -20.52 -19.77 -4.28
N ILE A 386 -19.71 -20.76 -3.90
CA ILE A 386 -18.32 -20.90 -4.35
C ILE A 386 -18.22 -21.82 -5.58
N ASN A 387 -19.06 -22.86 -5.66
CA ASN A 387 -18.89 -23.92 -6.65
C ASN A 387 -20.07 -24.10 -7.62
N ASP A 388 -21.25 -23.54 -7.31
CA ASP A 388 -22.42 -23.70 -8.18
C ASP A 388 -22.21 -22.99 -9.54
N PRO A 389 -22.72 -23.57 -10.64
CA PRO A 389 -22.52 -23.04 -11.98
C PRO A 389 -23.44 -21.85 -12.27
N VAL A 390 -23.03 -20.66 -11.82
CA VAL A 390 -23.79 -19.40 -11.96
C VAL A 390 -24.20 -19.07 -13.40
N TRP A 391 -23.48 -19.57 -14.40
CA TRP A 391 -23.81 -19.37 -15.82
C TRP A 391 -24.92 -20.30 -16.33
N GLU A 392 -25.19 -21.42 -15.67
CA GLU A 392 -26.24 -22.37 -16.07
C GLU A 392 -27.59 -22.03 -15.42
N ILE A 393 -27.56 -21.63 -14.15
CA ILE A 393 -28.73 -21.38 -13.32
C ILE A 393 -29.37 -20.04 -13.71
N SER A 394 -30.69 -20.02 -13.93
CA SER A 394 -31.40 -18.75 -14.16
C SER A 394 -31.37 -17.90 -12.90
N TRP A 395 -31.25 -16.59 -13.06
CA TRP A 395 -31.23 -15.66 -11.94
C TRP A 395 -32.43 -15.85 -11.00
N GLN A 396 -33.63 -16.03 -11.58
CA GLN A 396 -34.86 -16.24 -10.80
C GLN A 396 -34.82 -17.51 -9.94
N ASP A 397 -34.20 -18.59 -10.42
CA ASP A 397 -34.04 -19.81 -9.63
C ASP A 397 -33.01 -19.59 -8.53
N TRP A 398 -31.86 -18.99 -8.88
CA TRP A 398 -30.81 -18.65 -7.93
C TRP A 398 -31.34 -17.83 -6.75
N MET A 399 -32.10 -16.76 -7.04
CA MET A 399 -32.64 -15.85 -6.04
C MET A 399 -33.91 -16.37 -5.33
N SER A 400 -34.37 -17.58 -5.63
CA SER A 400 -35.59 -18.13 -5.02
C SER A 400 -35.44 -18.46 -3.53
N ASP A 401 -34.21 -18.64 -3.05
CA ASP A 401 -33.89 -18.90 -1.64
C ASP A 401 -33.31 -17.68 -0.92
N TYR A 402 -33.27 -16.50 -1.56
CA TYR A 402 -32.63 -15.31 -1.03
C TYR A 402 -33.21 -14.90 0.33
N THR A 403 -32.35 -14.76 1.34
CA THR A 403 -32.71 -14.33 2.70
C THR A 403 -32.05 -13.01 3.14
N GLY A 404 -31.28 -12.39 2.25
CA GLY A 404 -30.58 -11.14 2.53
C GLY A 404 -31.50 -9.91 2.56
N PRO A 405 -30.95 -8.73 2.90
CA PRO A 405 -31.66 -7.45 2.82
C PRO A 405 -32.08 -7.15 1.37
N ILE A 406 -33.27 -6.57 1.18
CA ILE A 406 -33.77 -6.15 -0.13
C ILE A 406 -33.67 -4.61 -0.20
N PRO A 407 -32.92 -4.05 -1.16
CA PRO A 407 -32.79 -2.60 -1.33
C PRO A 407 -34.12 -1.97 -1.77
N GLU A 408 -34.37 -0.71 -1.40
CA GLU A 408 -35.62 -0.01 -1.78
C GLU A 408 -35.71 0.22 -3.30
N GLU A 409 -34.56 0.31 -3.95
CA GLU A 409 -34.38 0.53 -5.39
C GLU A 409 -34.99 -0.57 -6.25
N VAL A 410 -35.15 -1.78 -5.71
CA VAL A 410 -35.79 -2.91 -6.43
C VAL A 410 -37.28 -3.05 -6.13
N GLY A 411 -37.86 -2.09 -5.42
CA GLY A 411 -39.30 -1.97 -5.19
C GLY A 411 -39.87 -3.10 -4.33
N ASP A 412 -40.95 -3.73 -4.80
CA ASP A 412 -41.69 -4.79 -4.10
C ASP A 412 -41.23 -6.21 -4.45
N TRP A 413 -40.04 -6.35 -5.05
CA TRP A 413 -39.48 -7.65 -5.41
C TRP A 413 -39.40 -8.60 -4.21
N SER A 414 -39.76 -9.86 -4.44
CA SER A 414 -39.66 -10.95 -3.46
C SER A 414 -38.88 -12.15 -4.02
N PRO A 415 -38.26 -12.98 -3.17
CA PRO A 415 -37.54 -14.18 -3.61
C PRO A 415 -38.37 -15.06 -4.56
N GLY A 416 -37.80 -15.35 -5.73
CA GLY A 416 -38.43 -16.11 -6.81
C GLY A 416 -39.22 -15.27 -7.82
N ASP A 417 -39.35 -13.95 -7.63
CA ASP A 417 -39.83 -13.05 -8.67
C ASP A 417 -38.79 -12.89 -9.79
N PRO A 418 -39.21 -12.50 -11.01
CA PRO A 418 -38.26 -12.20 -12.09
C PRO A 418 -37.30 -11.05 -11.75
N PRO A 419 -36.17 -10.89 -12.47
CA PRO A 419 -35.25 -9.78 -12.27
C PRO A 419 -35.97 -8.41 -12.38
N PRO A 420 -35.84 -7.52 -11.37
CA PRO A 420 -36.32 -6.14 -11.38
C PRO A 420 -35.88 -5.33 -12.59
N SER A 421 -34.67 -5.59 -13.11
CA SER A 421 -34.17 -4.96 -14.34
C SER A 421 -34.99 -5.28 -15.60
N GLY A 422 -35.85 -6.30 -15.54
CA GLY A 422 -36.64 -6.78 -16.67
C GLY A 422 -35.91 -7.76 -17.59
N LEU A 423 -34.67 -8.16 -17.27
CA LEU A 423 -33.86 -9.08 -18.08
C LEU A 423 -34.24 -10.55 -17.83
N MET A 424 -35.33 -11.01 -18.48
CA MET A 424 -35.94 -12.32 -18.20
C MET A 424 -35.07 -13.54 -18.52
N ASP A 425 -34.05 -13.41 -19.36
CA ASP A 425 -33.09 -14.48 -19.71
C ASP A 425 -31.75 -14.38 -18.95
N LEU A 426 -31.70 -13.57 -17.88
CA LEU A 426 -30.54 -13.40 -17.03
C LEU A 426 -30.18 -14.68 -16.27
N LYS A 427 -28.88 -14.97 -16.20
CA LYS A 427 -28.29 -16.04 -15.38
C LYS A 427 -27.81 -15.50 -14.04
N ALA A 428 -27.49 -16.39 -13.10
CA ALA A 428 -26.88 -15.99 -11.84
C ALA A 428 -25.46 -15.39 -12.01
N LEU A 429 -24.85 -15.56 -13.20
CA LEU A 429 -23.68 -14.80 -13.64
C LEU A 429 -24.07 -13.33 -13.87
N VAL A 430 -24.13 -12.58 -12.78
CA VAL A 430 -24.46 -11.15 -12.73
C VAL A 430 -23.18 -10.33 -12.67
N GLY A 431 -23.12 -9.27 -13.47
CA GLY A 431 -22.11 -8.21 -13.38
C GLY A 431 -22.76 -6.84 -13.51
N CYS A 432 -21.95 -5.78 -13.67
CA CYS A 432 -22.41 -4.40 -13.88
C CYS A 432 -21.98 -3.84 -15.24
N GLY A 433 -21.44 -4.71 -16.10
CA GLY A 433 -20.88 -4.36 -17.40
C GLY A 433 -21.91 -4.12 -18.51
N PRO A 434 -21.41 -3.76 -19.70
CA PRO A 434 -22.20 -3.36 -20.87
C PRO A 434 -22.94 -4.51 -21.56
N TYR A 435 -22.60 -5.76 -21.25
CA TYR A 435 -23.30 -6.96 -21.72
C TYR A 435 -23.69 -7.85 -20.55
N TYR A 436 -24.68 -8.72 -20.72
CA TYR A 436 -24.99 -9.79 -19.78
C TYR A 436 -25.00 -11.13 -20.49
N PHE A 437 -24.63 -12.18 -19.75
CA PHE A 437 -24.59 -13.54 -20.25
C PHE A 437 -25.99 -14.16 -20.24
N THR A 438 -26.33 -14.95 -21.27
CA THR A 438 -27.67 -15.55 -21.40
C THR A 438 -27.64 -17.06 -21.52
N VAL A 439 -26.81 -17.60 -22.40
CA VAL A 439 -26.76 -19.05 -22.63
C VAL A 439 -25.41 -19.45 -23.19
N TRP A 440 -24.93 -20.60 -22.75
CA TRP A 440 -23.92 -21.39 -23.43
C TRP A 440 -24.60 -22.69 -23.87
N ASP A 441 -24.59 -22.92 -25.17
CA ASP A 441 -25.12 -24.10 -25.84
C ASP A 441 -23.94 -24.97 -26.28
N PRO A 442 -23.63 -26.06 -25.53
CA PRO A 442 -22.52 -26.95 -25.88
C PRO A 442 -22.76 -27.73 -27.19
N GLU A 443 -24.01 -27.97 -27.58
CA GLU A 443 -24.31 -28.68 -28.84
C GLU A 443 -24.02 -27.78 -30.05
N ALA A 444 -24.36 -26.49 -29.93
CA ALA A 444 -24.06 -25.49 -30.96
C ALA A 444 -22.63 -24.97 -30.90
N VAL A 445 -21.91 -25.21 -29.80
CA VAL A 445 -20.59 -24.62 -29.49
C VAL A 445 -20.67 -23.09 -29.54
N THR A 446 -21.70 -22.52 -28.90
CA THR A 446 -21.93 -21.07 -28.89
C THR A 446 -22.33 -20.55 -27.51
N ALA A 447 -21.68 -19.48 -27.08
CA ALA A 447 -22.15 -18.62 -25.99
C ALA A 447 -22.81 -17.36 -26.55
N VAL A 448 -23.84 -16.85 -25.86
CA VAL A 448 -24.59 -15.66 -26.26
C VAL A 448 -24.56 -14.62 -25.13
N LEU A 449 -24.04 -13.45 -25.46
CA LEU A 449 -24.08 -12.25 -24.65
C LEU A 449 -25.01 -11.23 -25.31
N ARG A 450 -25.76 -10.49 -24.49
CA ARG A 450 -26.67 -9.43 -24.95
C ARG A 450 -26.25 -8.09 -24.36
N LYS A 451 -26.42 -7.01 -25.13
CA LYS A 451 -26.15 -5.64 -24.62
C LYS A 451 -27.11 -5.36 -23.45
N ASN A 452 -26.56 -4.88 -22.34
CA ASN A 452 -27.32 -4.44 -21.18
C ASN A 452 -28.02 -3.10 -21.52
N PRO A 453 -29.36 -3.07 -21.63
CA PRO A 453 -30.08 -1.84 -21.93
C PRO A 453 -30.06 -0.83 -20.78
N ASN A 454 -29.74 -1.28 -19.55
CA ASN A 454 -29.70 -0.47 -18.33
C ASN A 454 -28.26 -0.09 -17.95
N TYR A 455 -27.29 -0.27 -18.85
CA TYR A 455 -25.91 0.13 -18.57
C TYR A 455 -25.82 1.65 -18.37
N TRP A 456 -25.13 2.08 -17.31
CA TRP A 456 -25.11 3.45 -16.83
C TRP A 456 -24.44 4.45 -17.82
N VAL A 457 -23.56 3.96 -18.70
CA VAL A 457 -22.99 4.74 -19.80
C VAL A 457 -23.94 4.71 -21.00
N ASN A 458 -24.84 5.68 -21.04
CA ASN A 458 -25.93 5.77 -22.02
C ASN A 458 -25.90 7.03 -22.89
N VAL A 459 -24.96 7.94 -22.66
CA VAL A 459 -24.76 9.20 -23.38
C VAL A 459 -23.26 9.42 -23.68
N PRO A 460 -22.89 10.22 -24.70
CA PRO A 460 -21.49 10.39 -25.13
C PRO A 460 -20.59 11.14 -24.14
N CYS A 461 -21.16 11.89 -23.19
CA CYS A 461 -20.43 12.48 -22.08
C CYS A 461 -21.23 12.25 -20.80
N LYS A 462 -20.58 11.64 -19.80
CA LYS A 462 -21.17 11.40 -18.48
C LYS A 462 -20.65 12.44 -17.52
N GLN A 463 -21.55 12.99 -16.73
CA GLN A 463 -21.19 13.84 -15.61
C GLN A 463 -21.28 13.04 -14.30
N ASN A 464 -20.56 13.49 -13.29
CA ASN A 464 -20.74 13.05 -11.92
C ASN A 464 -20.43 14.16 -10.91
N ILE A 465 -20.77 13.88 -9.67
CA ILE A 465 -20.39 14.67 -8.50
C ILE A 465 -19.68 13.71 -7.56
N PHE A 466 -18.51 14.12 -7.05
CA PHE A 466 -17.84 13.38 -5.99
C PHE A 466 -17.66 14.25 -4.75
N VAL A 467 -18.09 13.68 -3.63
CA VAL A 467 -18.15 14.25 -2.28
C VAL A 467 -18.34 13.08 -1.30
N GLN A 468 -17.97 13.24 -0.04
CA GLN A 468 -18.34 12.27 1.00
C GLN A 468 -19.88 12.23 1.14
N GLN A 469 -20.46 11.04 1.23
CA GLN A 469 -21.92 10.94 1.34
C GLN A 469 -22.43 11.54 2.65
N ILE A 470 -21.70 11.30 3.73
CA ILE A 470 -22.07 11.76 5.07
C ILE A 470 -21.47 13.14 5.29
N THR A 471 -22.33 14.11 5.60
CA THR A 471 -21.96 15.50 5.93
C THR A 471 -22.71 15.96 7.17
N HIS A 472 -22.32 17.10 7.75
CA HIS A 472 -22.90 17.58 9.00
C HIS A 472 -23.71 18.88 8.81
N PRO A 473 -24.81 19.06 9.58
CA PRO A 473 -25.60 20.29 9.54
C PRO A 473 -24.73 21.53 9.77
N ALA A 474 -24.97 22.57 8.96
CA ALA A 474 -24.26 23.85 8.99
C ALA A 474 -22.73 23.76 8.91
N THR A 475 -22.20 22.61 8.48
CA THR A 475 -20.76 22.38 8.31
C THR A 475 -20.42 22.42 6.83
N PRO A 476 -19.62 23.39 6.36
CA PRO A 476 -19.21 23.45 4.97
C PRO A 476 -18.41 22.21 4.56
N PHE A 477 -18.79 21.60 3.44
CA PHE A 477 -18.06 20.51 2.79
C PHE A 477 -17.68 20.91 1.36
N GLU A 478 -16.64 20.26 0.82
CA GLU A 478 -16.20 20.46 -0.56
C GLU A 478 -16.78 19.37 -1.47
N PHE A 479 -17.23 19.77 -2.65
CA PHE A 479 -17.63 18.86 -3.71
C PHE A 479 -17.04 19.29 -5.06
N TYR A 480 -16.98 18.34 -5.98
CA TYR A 480 -16.45 18.53 -7.32
C TYR A 480 -17.46 18.03 -8.35
N VAL A 481 -17.39 18.59 -9.55
CA VAL A 481 -18.17 18.14 -10.70
C VAL A 481 -17.20 17.69 -11.78
N GLU A 482 -17.40 16.50 -12.29
CA GLU A 482 -16.57 15.92 -13.34
C GLU A 482 -17.40 15.65 -14.59
N LEU A 483 -16.78 15.86 -15.75
CA LEU A 483 -17.32 15.50 -17.06
C LEU A 483 -16.34 14.56 -17.76
N VAL A 484 -16.82 13.38 -18.18
CA VAL A 484 -16.04 12.35 -18.87
C VAL A 484 -16.62 12.14 -20.26
N ASN A 485 -15.83 12.43 -21.29
CA ASN A 485 -16.19 12.12 -22.67
C ASN A 485 -15.88 10.65 -22.96
N VAL A 486 -16.91 9.81 -23.12
CA VAL A 486 -16.76 8.36 -23.29
C VAL A 486 -16.53 7.93 -24.75
N GLY A 487 -16.18 8.88 -25.63
CA GLY A 487 -15.90 8.64 -27.06
C GLY A 487 -16.91 9.29 -28.00
N SER A 488 -17.23 10.57 -27.77
CA SER A 488 -18.13 11.37 -28.61
C SER A 488 -17.67 11.45 -30.06
N LYS A 489 -18.62 11.78 -30.94
CA LYS A 489 -18.37 11.88 -32.37
C LYS A 489 -18.89 13.16 -32.97
N THR A 490 -18.09 13.74 -33.86
CA THR A 490 -18.45 14.90 -34.69
C THR A 490 -18.37 14.45 -36.15
N ASP A 491 -19.46 14.62 -36.90
CA ASP A 491 -19.55 14.19 -38.32
C ASP A 491 -19.23 12.70 -38.57
N GLY A 492 -19.46 11.84 -37.57
CA GLY A 492 -19.26 10.38 -37.66
C GLY A 492 -17.87 9.88 -37.27
N GLU A 493 -16.91 10.79 -37.08
CA GLU A 493 -15.55 10.50 -36.59
C GLU A 493 -15.44 10.83 -35.10
N LEU A 494 -14.47 10.21 -34.41
CA LEU A 494 -14.15 10.59 -33.03
C LEU A 494 -13.77 12.08 -33.01
N GLY A 495 -14.50 12.86 -32.23
CA GLY A 495 -14.36 14.31 -32.17
C GLY A 495 -14.81 14.85 -30.82
N PRO A 496 -14.27 16.01 -30.40
CA PRO A 496 -14.56 16.56 -29.08
C PRO A 496 -16.05 16.85 -28.92
N ILE A 497 -16.52 16.73 -27.68
CA ILE A 497 -17.84 17.21 -27.28
C ILE A 497 -17.72 18.63 -26.72
N THR A 498 -18.74 19.47 -26.94
CA THR A 498 -18.79 20.82 -26.37
C THR A 498 -20.03 20.96 -25.49
N ILE A 499 -19.81 21.04 -24.18
CA ILE A 499 -20.85 21.30 -23.19
C ILE A 499 -21.01 22.81 -23.03
N ASP A 500 -22.23 23.33 -23.22
CA ASP A 500 -22.51 24.76 -23.14
C ASP A 500 -22.35 25.30 -21.72
N TYR A 501 -22.86 24.55 -20.74
CA TYR A 501 -22.77 24.81 -19.31
C TYR A 501 -23.28 23.59 -18.52
N VAL A 502 -22.98 23.56 -17.23
CA VAL A 502 -23.54 22.60 -16.28
C VAL A 502 -24.21 23.35 -15.14
N ASP A 503 -25.49 23.11 -14.90
CA ASP A 503 -26.20 23.66 -13.73
C ASP A 503 -26.15 22.66 -12.58
N VAL A 504 -25.87 23.15 -11.38
CA VAL A 504 -25.84 22.36 -10.15
C VAL A 504 -26.96 22.81 -9.23
N TYR A 505 -27.65 21.84 -8.63
CA TYR A 505 -28.77 22.03 -7.72
C TYR A 505 -28.52 21.29 -6.40
N ALA A 506 -29.04 21.85 -5.30
CA ALA A 506 -29.12 21.22 -3.99
C ALA A 506 -30.62 21.11 -3.61
N ASP A 507 -31.14 19.90 -3.45
CA ASP A 507 -32.58 19.64 -3.23
C ASP A 507 -33.51 20.38 -4.20
N GLU A 508 -33.22 20.31 -5.49
CA GLU A 508 -33.94 21.03 -6.56
C GLU A 508 -33.81 22.57 -6.52
N GLU A 509 -33.10 23.14 -5.55
CA GLU A 509 -32.76 24.57 -5.51
C GLU A 509 -31.47 24.84 -6.29
N TYR A 510 -31.50 25.83 -7.17
CA TYR A 510 -30.34 26.21 -7.97
C TYR A 510 -29.18 26.66 -7.06
N LEU A 511 -28.01 26.07 -7.24
CA LEU A 511 -26.80 26.37 -6.49
C LEU A 511 -25.84 27.25 -7.32
N LEU A 512 -25.36 26.73 -8.46
CA LEU A 512 -24.41 27.42 -9.33
C LEU A 512 -24.47 26.90 -10.77
N THR A 513 -23.88 27.66 -11.69
CA THR A 513 -23.63 27.25 -13.08
C THR A 513 -22.13 27.20 -13.34
N ILE A 514 -21.64 26.07 -13.82
CA ILE A 514 -20.31 25.94 -14.43
C ILE A 514 -20.43 26.42 -15.88
N SER A 515 -19.90 27.61 -16.15
CA SER A 515 -20.03 28.25 -17.46
C SER A 515 -19.12 27.60 -18.50
N GLY A 516 -19.68 27.27 -19.67
CA GLY A 516 -18.89 26.86 -20.84
C GLY A 516 -18.67 27.98 -21.86
N PRO A 517 -18.33 27.64 -23.12
CA PRO A 517 -18.24 26.28 -23.65
C PRO A 517 -17.07 25.48 -23.04
N ILE A 518 -17.35 24.25 -22.64
CA ILE A 518 -16.38 23.27 -22.13
C ILE A 518 -16.15 22.24 -23.24
N THR A 519 -14.97 22.24 -23.84
CA THR A 519 -14.61 21.29 -24.89
C THR A 519 -13.77 20.15 -24.30
N ILE A 520 -14.18 18.91 -24.54
CA ILE A 520 -13.52 17.71 -24.00
C ILE A 520 -13.22 16.75 -25.16
N ASP A 521 -11.96 16.37 -25.34
CA ASP A 521 -11.56 15.43 -26.37
C ASP A 521 -12.11 14.01 -26.09
N PRO A 522 -12.28 13.15 -27.12
CA PRO A 522 -12.75 11.78 -26.93
C PRO A 522 -11.86 10.99 -25.96
N PHE A 523 -12.48 10.31 -24.99
CA PHE A 523 -11.81 9.52 -23.95
C PHE A 523 -10.92 10.36 -23.03
N ASP A 524 -11.33 11.59 -22.78
CA ASP A 524 -10.72 12.54 -21.85
C ASP A 524 -11.77 13.05 -20.84
N TYR A 525 -11.31 13.75 -19.81
CA TYR A 525 -12.17 14.25 -18.74
C TYR A 525 -11.70 15.60 -18.20
N VAL A 526 -12.61 16.31 -17.55
CA VAL A 526 -12.34 17.57 -16.86
C VAL A 526 -13.03 17.59 -15.50
N VAL A 527 -12.36 18.15 -14.50
CA VAL A 527 -12.86 18.27 -13.13
C VAL A 527 -12.96 19.74 -12.77
N PHE A 528 -14.08 20.12 -12.14
CA PHE A 528 -14.37 21.46 -11.65
C PHE A 528 -14.55 21.46 -10.13
N GLY A 529 -14.00 22.47 -9.46
CA GLY A 529 -14.06 22.62 -8.00
C GLY A 529 -12.67 22.94 -7.40
N PRO A 530 -12.51 22.82 -6.07
CA PRO A 530 -13.58 22.51 -5.11
C PRO A 530 -14.64 23.61 -5.05
N TYR A 531 -15.89 23.21 -4.85
CA TYR A 531 -17.00 24.09 -4.48
C TYR A 531 -17.40 23.81 -3.05
N THR A 532 -17.71 24.85 -2.28
CA THR A 532 -18.07 24.72 -0.87
C THR A 532 -19.57 24.92 -0.68
N PHE A 533 -20.22 24.01 0.05
CA PHE A 533 -21.64 24.11 0.39
C PHE A 533 -21.93 23.50 1.77
N SER A 534 -23.08 23.83 2.37
CA SER A 534 -23.54 23.23 3.62
C SER A 534 -25.06 23.14 3.63
N PHE A 535 -25.59 22.04 4.12
CA PHE A 535 -27.02 21.91 4.42
C PHE A 535 -27.29 22.31 5.87
N GLU A 536 -28.33 23.09 6.10
CA GLU A 536 -28.68 23.56 7.45
C GLU A 536 -29.41 22.50 8.28
N ASN A 537 -30.24 21.69 7.63
CA ASN A 537 -31.11 20.74 8.31
C ASN A 537 -30.56 19.32 8.19
N PRO A 538 -30.71 18.47 9.22
CA PRO A 538 -30.47 17.04 9.09
C PRO A 538 -31.51 16.36 8.18
N GLY A 539 -31.09 15.33 7.46
CA GLY A 539 -31.96 14.50 6.62
C GLY A 539 -31.26 13.92 5.40
N GLN A 540 -32.08 13.35 4.53
CA GLN A 540 -31.66 12.93 3.19
C GLN A 540 -31.71 14.14 2.25
N HIS A 541 -30.57 14.48 1.66
CA HIS A 541 -30.40 15.58 0.74
C HIS A 541 -29.81 15.09 -0.59
N TYR A 542 -29.83 15.94 -1.61
CA TYR A 542 -29.35 15.60 -2.94
C TYR A 542 -28.57 16.75 -3.58
N LEU A 543 -27.44 16.42 -4.19
CA LEU A 543 -26.77 17.28 -5.16
C LEU A 543 -27.02 16.73 -6.56
N SER A 544 -27.45 17.57 -7.48
CA SER A 544 -27.69 17.18 -8.87
C SER A 544 -26.95 18.10 -9.82
N CYS A 545 -26.33 17.54 -10.85
CA CYS A 545 -25.79 18.31 -11.97
C CYS A 545 -26.59 18.02 -13.25
N TYR A 546 -26.68 19.01 -14.13
CA TYR A 546 -27.41 18.98 -15.40
C TYR A 546 -26.50 19.53 -16.49
N ALA A 547 -25.99 18.66 -17.37
CA ALA A 547 -25.11 19.06 -18.47
C ALA A 547 -25.94 19.36 -19.72
N TYR A 548 -25.64 20.48 -20.39
CA TYR A 548 -26.34 20.91 -21.61
C TYR A 548 -25.39 20.96 -22.81
N GLU A 549 -25.83 20.41 -23.95
CA GLU A 549 -25.16 20.46 -25.25
C GLU A 549 -26.12 21.06 -26.29
N ASP A 550 -25.67 22.08 -27.03
CA ASP A 550 -26.47 22.82 -28.02
C ASP A 550 -27.85 23.27 -27.48
N GLY A 551 -27.88 23.73 -26.23
CA GLY A 551 -29.08 24.16 -25.51
C GLY A 551 -30.05 23.03 -25.12
N THR A 552 -29.65 21.77 -25.29
CA THR A 552 -30.44 20.58 -24.95
C THR A 552 -29.82 19.86 -23.75
N LEU A 553 -30.66 19.40 -22.82
CA LEU A 553 -30.20 18.60 -21.69
C LEU A 553 -29.62 17.28 -22.20
N LEU A 554 -28.33 17.05 -21.92
CA LEU A 554 -27.60 15.85 -22.34
C LEU A 554 -27.73 14.74 -21.30
N ASP A 555 -27.44 15.05 -20.03
CA ASP A 555 -27.39 14.09 -18.93
C ASP A 555 -27.82 14.75 -17.61
N VAL A 556 -28.28 13.94 -16.67
CA VAL A 556 -28.56 14.34 -15.28
C VAL A 556 -27.91 13.31 -14.36
N TYR A 557 -27.14 13.79 -13.39
CA TYR A 557 -26.60 12.96 -12.34
C TYR A 557 -27.04 13.52 -11.00
N THR A 558 -27.44 12.64 -10.08
CA THR A 558 -27.89 13.01 -8.74
C THR A 558 -27.18 12.14 -7.73
N PHE A 559 -26.47 12.79 -6.81
CA PHE A 559 -25.77 12.17 -5.72
C PHE A 559 -26.56 12.34 -4.40
N PRO A 560 -26.93 11.25 -3.72
CA PRO A 560 -27.61 11.30 -2.44
C PRO A 560 -26.62 11.60 -1.30
N LEU A 561 -26.92 12.60 -0.48
CA LEU A 561 -26.18 12.99 0.72
C LEU A 561 -26.99 12.68 1.97
N LYS A 562 -26.32 12.19 3.02
CA LYS A 562 -26.87 12.07 4.36
C LYS A 562 -26.31 13.19 5.22
N VAL A 563 -27.15 14.16 5.55
CA VAL A 563 -26.78 15.26 6.45
C VAL A 563 -27.21 14.83 7.84
N THR A 564 -26.27 14.44 8.68
CA THR A 564 -26.57 13.98 10.04
C THR A 564 -25.51 14.41 11.03
N SER A 565 -25.83 14.33 12.32
CA SER A 565 -24.84 14.57 13.38
C SER A 565 -23.72 13.53 13.27
N GLN A 566 -22.48 13.92 13.52
CA GLN A 566 -21.34 12.98 13.58
C GLN A 566 -21.55 11.85 14.61
N CYS A 567 -22.44 12.05 15.57
CA CYS A 567 -22.79 11.04 16.57
C CYS A 567 -23.94 10.10 16.20
N ASP A 568 -24.63 10.35 15.08
CA ASP A 568 -25.58 9.39 14.51
C ASP A 568 -24.81 8.32 13.73
N VAL A 569 -24.19 7.40 14.48
CA VAL A 569 -23.35 6.34 13.94
C VAL A 569 -24.16 5.24 13.24
N ASN A 570 -25.45 5.14 13.55
CA ASN A 570 -26.34 4.16 12.93
C ASN A 570 -26.99 4.70 11.63
N GLY A 571 -26.97 6.02 11.43
CA GLY A 571 -27.41 6.70 10.22
C GLY A 571 -28.93 6.79 10.07
N ASP A 572 -29.70 6.80 11.17
CA ASP A 572 -31.18 6.93 11.17
C ASP A 572 -31.69 8.37 11.34
N PHE A 573 -30.79 9.34 11.16
CA PHE A 573 -30.99 10.79 11.31
C PHE A 573 -31.34 11.22 12.73
N LYS A 574 -31.06 10.37 13.73
CA LYS A 574 -31.31 10.65 15.14
C LYS A 574 -30.13 10.18 15.94
N PHE A 575 -29.73 11.02 16.90
CA PHE A 575 -28.89 10.58 17.98
C PHE A 575 -29.77 10.01 19.10
N ASP A 576 -29.78 8.68 19.26
CA ASP A 576 -30.52 8.00 20.31
C ASP A 576 -29.72 6.86 20.98
N ILE A 577 -30.37 6.07 21.84
CA ILE A 577 -29.70 4.99 22.58
C ILE A 577 -29.11 3.91 21.67
N ARG A 578 -29.57 3.78 20.43
CA ARG A 578 -29.09 2.82 19.44
C ARG A 578 -27.67 3.17 18.98
N ASP A 579 -27.36 4.45 18.83
CA ASP A 579 -26.00 4.93 18.52
C ASP A 579 -25.05 4.57 19.65
N VAL A 580 -25.44 4.89 20.88
CA VAL A 580 -24.66 4.55 22.08
C VAL A 580 -24.44 3.04 22.20
N ILE A 581 -25.46 2.23 21.90
CA ILE A 581 -25.34 0.77 21.91
C ILE A 581 -24.39 0.28 20.82
N LEU A 582 -24.38 0.90 19.63
CA LEU A 582 -23.48 0.54 18.53
C LEU A 582 -22.03 0.78 18.95
N VAL A 583 -21.71 1.99 19.44
CA VAL A 583 -20.37 2.31 19.94
C VAL A 583 -19.98 1.40 21.11
N ALA A 584 -20.87 1.19 22.09
CA ALA A 584 -20.59 0.33 23.24
C ALA A 584 -20.38 -1.15 22.87
N ARG A 585 -20.97 -1.65 21.77
CA ARG A 585 -20.72 -3.02 21.27
C ARG A 585 -19.34 -3.17 20.65
N ALA A 586 -18.85 -2.11 20.02
CA ALA A 586 -17.54 -2.05 19.43
C ALA A 586 -16.45 -1.62 20.43
N TYR A 587 -16.79 -1.20 21.65
CA TYR A 587 -15.80 -0.75 22.64
C TYR A 587 -14.67 -1.77 22.88
N GLY A 588 -13.43 -1.29 22.82
CA GLY A 588 -12.19 -2.07 22.87
C GLY A 588 -11.85 -2.80 21.57
N SER A 589 -12.60 -2.57 20.49
CA SER A 589 -12.30 -3.13 19.17
C SER A 589 -11.44 -2.19 18.33
N TYR A 590 -10.79 -2.77 17.34
CA TYR A 590 -9.89 -2.14 16.39
C TYR A 590 -10.00 -2.93 15.07
N PRO A 591 -9.52 -2.41 13.92
CA PRO A 591 -9.57 -3.13 12.66
C PRO A 591 -9.08 -4.58 12.76
N GLY A 592 -9.89 -5.52 12.27
CA GLY A 592 -9.65 -6.96 12.37
C GLY A 592 -10.18 -7.63 13.64
N HIS A 593 -10.68 -6.88 14.63
CA HIS A 593 -11.38 -7.46 15.78
C HIS A 593 -12.82 -7.89 15.39
N PRO A 594 -13.36 -9.02 15.90
CA PRO A 594 -14.70 -9.51 15.51
C PRO A 594 -15.88 -8.56 15.78
N ASN A 595 -15.69 -7.60 16.70
CA ASN A 595 -16.68 -6.58 17.04
C ASN A 595 -16.36 -5.21 16.43
N TRP A 596 -15.35 -5.11 15.56
CA TRP A 596 -15.00 -3.87 14.88
C TRP A 596 -16.18 -3.38 14.05
N ASP A 597 -16.54 -2.13 14.26
CA ASP A 597 -17.47 -1.39 13.43
C ASP A 597 -16.82 -0.04 13.14
N PRO A 598 -16.39 0.24 11.91
CA PRO A 598 -15.70 1.50 11.61
C PRO A 598 -16.60 2.73 11.81
N ARG A 599 -17.92 2.56 11.92
CA ARG A 599 -18.85 3.64 12.26
C ARG A 599 -18.84 3.97 13.76
N ALA A 600 -18.36 3.05 14.59
CA ALA A 600 -18.24 3.25 16.03
C ALA A 600 -17.00 4.05 16.43
N ASP A 601 -15.99 4.06 15.58
CA ASP A 601 -14.80 4.90 15.66
C ASP A 601 -15.15 6.29 15.12
N VAL A 602 -15.67 7.14 15.99
CA VAL A 602 -16.22 8.47 15.64
C VAL A 602 -15.14 9.55 15.60
N ASN A 603 -13.99 9.29 16.21
CA ASN A 603 -12.82 10.17 16.19
C ASN A 603 -11.77 9.75 15.13
N TRP A 604 -11.94 8.58 14.50
CA TRP A 604 -11.12 8.01 13.43
C TRP A 604 -9.68 7.69 13.84
N ASP A 605 -9.48 7.20 15.06
CA ASP A 605 -8.17 6.79 15.57
C ASP A 605 -7.90 5.26 15.45
N TYR A 606 -8.83 4.52 14.84
CA TYR A 606 -8.84 3.07 14.64
C TYR A 606 -8.98 2.24 15.93
N VAL A 607 -9.43 2.84 17.03
CA VAL A 607 -9.72 2.14 18.27
C VAL A 607 -11.01 2.68 18.86
N VAL A 608 -12.03 1.83 19.01
CA VAL A 608 -13.24 2.28 19.71
C VAL A 608 -12.97 2.27 21.21
N ASP A 609 -12.74 3.44 21.83
CA ASP A 609 -12.37 3.54 23.25
C ASP A 609 -13.12 4.63 24.04
N GLU A 610 -12.53 5.13 25.13
CA GLU A 610 -13.14 6.18 25.94
C GLU A 610 -13.26 7.50 25.18
N ALA A 611 -12.43 7.75 24.17
CA ALA A 611 -12.48 8.92 23.32
C ALA A 611 -13.77 8.94 22.50
N ASP A 612 -14.15 7.82 21.86
CA ASP A 612 -15.43 7.71 21.13
C ASP A 612 -16.63 7.86 22.04
N LEU A 613 -16.60 7.23 23.22
CA LEU A 613 -17.66 7.38 24.20
C LEU A 613 -17.78 8.83 24.70
N THR A 614 -16.66 9.54 24.84
CA THR A 614 -16.63 10.95 25.23
C THR A 614 -17.22 11.83 24.12
N PHE A 615 -16.90 11.55 22.86
CA PHE A 615 -17.49 12.21 21.70
C PHE A 615 -19.03 12.05 21.68
N ILE A 616 -19.50 10.83 21.87
CA ILE A 616 -20.93 10.49 22.00
C ILE A 616 -21.59 11.21 23.19
N TYR A 617 -20.89 11.32 24.33
CA TYR A 617 -21.38 12.07 25.50
C TYR A 617 -21.56 13.56 25.21
N ILE A 618 -20.64 14.19 24.49
CA ILE A 618 -20.72 15.60 24.10
C ILE A 618 -21.95 15.83 23.20
N CYS A 619 -22.17 14.97 22.21
CA CYS A 619 -23.35 15.04 21.35
C CYS A 619 -24.67 14.86 22.10
N ALA A 620 -24.68 14.17 23.24
CA ALA A 620 -25.83 14.07 24.13
C ALA A 620 -26.15 15.38 24.88
N GLY A 621 -25.41 16.46 24.63
CA GLY A 621 -25.47 17.72 25.38
C GLY A 621 -24.59 17.71 26.63
N GLY A 622 -23.64 16.78 26.71
CA GLY A 622 -22.59 16.77 27.72
C GLY A 622 -21.66 17.99 27.59
N ARG A 623 -21.10 18.45 28.71
CA ARG A 623 -20.10 19.54 28.68
C ARG A 623 -18.84 19.02 27.97
N PRO A 624 -18.26 19.76 27.00
CA PRO A 624 -17.00 19.38 26.38
C PRO A 624 -15.85 19.38 27.41
N PRO A 625 -14.75 18.66 27.11
CA PRO A 625 -13.52 18.75 27.88
C PRO A 625 -13.01 20.20 27.93
N ASP A 626 -12.44 20.59 29.06
CA ASP A 626 -11.87 21.94 29.29
C ASP A 626 -10.53 21.75 30.00
N ILE A 627 -9.45 21.67 29.21
CA ILE A 627 -8.11 21.45 29.72
C ILE A 627 -7.38 22.78 29.82
N ALA A 628 -6.86 23.08 31.01
CA ALA A 628 -6.16 24.33 31.24
C ALA A 628 -4.76 24.06 31.78
N VAL A 629 -3.76 24.68 31.18
CA VAL A 629 -2.46 24.82 31.84
C VAL A 629 -2.59 25.95 32.87
N VAL A 630 -2.74 25.57 34.14
CA VAL A 630 -3.02 26.51 35.23
C VAL A 630 -1.76 27.05 35.89
N ASN A 631 -0.62 26.38 35.72
CA ASN A 631 0.65 26.83 36.27
C ASN A 631 1.84 26.31 35.47
N LEU A 632 2.87 27.14 35.34
CA LEU A 632 4.15 26.81 34.75
C LEU A 632 5.25 27.32 35.66
N ASN A 633 6.05 26.41 36.21
CA ASN A 633 7.12 26.77 37.15
C ASN A 633 8.47 26.25 36.68
N VAL A 634 9.46 27.12 36.65
CA VAL A 634 10.83 26.77 36.29
C VAL A 634 11.67 26.73 37.55
N SER A 635 12.36 25.60 37.78
CA SER A 635 13.21 25.38 38.97
C SER A 635 14.28 26.44 39.20
N ARG A 636 14.78 27.08 38.13
CA ARG A 636 15.64 28.26 38.20
C ARG A 636 15.48 29.16 36.95
N PRO A 637 15.45 30.50 37.10
CA PRO A 637 15.26 31.42 35.97
C PRO A 637 16.53 31.61 35.12
N ILE A 638 17.71 31.29 35.66
CA ILE A 638 19.00 31.33 34.95
C ILE A 638 19.60 29.93 34.99
N PHE A 639 20.00 29.40 33.82
CA PHE A 639 20.75 28.14 33.75
C PHE A 639 21.82 28.20 32.64
N HIS A 640 22.89 27.43 32.81
CA HIS A 640 23.94 27.37 31.80
C HIS A 640 23.62 26.33 30.75
N ILE A 641 24.19 26.49 29.55
CA ILE A 641 24.04 25.54 28.44
C ILE A 641 24.42 24.09 28.83
N ASP A 642 25.27 23.90 29.85
CA ASP A 642 25.70 22.57 30.32
C ASP A 642 24.86 22.01 31.49
N TYR A 643 23.94 22.79 32.06
CA TYR A 643 23.14 22.38 33.23
C TYR A 643 21.66 22.50 32.96
N GLY A 644 21.00 21.36 32.81
CA GLY A 644 19.56 21.27 32.60
C GLY A 644 18.71 22.01 33.63
N VAL A 645 17.48 22.35 33.24
CA VAL A 645 16.47 23.01 34.06
C VAL A 645 15.24 22.12 34.17
N MET A 646 14.69 21.99 35.38
CA MET A 646 13.39 21.32 35.55
C MET A 646 12.27 22.34 35.35
N VAL A 647 11.25 21.97 34.59
CA VAL A 647 10.04 22.74 34.36
C VAL A 647 8.85 21.91 34.79
N SER A 648 8.15 22.36 35.81
CA SER A 648 6.91 21.74 36.29
C SER A 648 5.72 22.45 35.68
N VAL A 649 4.90 21.72 34.93
CA VAL A 649 3.64 22.19 34.36
C VAL A 649 2.49 21.58 35.13
N THR A 650 1.52 22.39 35.53
CA THR A 650 0.28 21.92 36.17
C THR A 650 -0.87 22.11 35.22
N VAL A 651 -1.57 21.02 34.94
CA VAL A 651 -2.71 20.96 34.04
C VAL A 651 -3.94 20.56 34.85
N SER A 652 -5.06 21.26 34.64
CA SER A 652 -6.35 20.92 35.22
C SER A 652 -7.34 20.56 34.13
N ASN A 653 -8.28 19.66 34.44
CA ASN A 653 -9.43 19.36 33.61
C ASN A 653 -10.72 19.77 34.34
N ASP A 654 -11.49 20.72 33.80
CA ASP A 654 -12.80 21.14 34.34
C ASP A 654 -13.99 20.53 33.54
N GLY A 655 -13.69 19.57 32.67
CA GLY A 655 -14.64 18.80 31.86
C GLY A 655 -14.59 17.29 32.13
N PRO A 656 -15.26 16.44 31.33
CA PRO A 656 -15.21 14.98 31.45
C PRO A 656 -13.78 14.42 31.31
N PRO A 657 -13.52 13.16 31.74
CA PRO A 657 -12.20 12.55 31.62
C PRO A 657 -11.61 12.68 30.23
N ILE A 658 -10.32 12.99 30.13
CA ILE A 658 -9.63 13.21 28.86
C ILE A 658 -8.16 12.82 28.91
N THR A 659 -7.62 12.46 27.75
CA THR A 659 -6.19 12.32 27.49
C THR A 659 -5.69 13.49 26.63
N ALA A 660 -4.55 14.06 27.01
CA ALA A 660 -3.97 15.22 26.35
C ALA A 660 -2.45 15.12 26.21
N ASP A 661 -1.95 15.71 25.14
CA ASP A 661 -0.54 15.89 24.83
C ASP A 661 0.00 17.14 25.51
N LEU A 662 0.92 16.93 26.45
CA LEU A 662 1.59 18.00 27.19
C LEU A 662 2.99 18.24 26.65
N SER A 663 3.31 19.49 26.33
CA SER A 663 4.61 19.85 25.80
C SER A 663 5.08 21.25 26.24
N ILE A 664 6.37 21.52 26.10
CA ILE A 664 7.00 22.79 26.43
C ILE A 664 7.66 23.40 25.19
N SER A 665 7.58 24.72 25.08
CA SER A 665 8.22 25.50 24.03
C SER A 665 9.03 26.66 24.59
N PHE A 666 10.12 27.04 23.91
CA PHE A 666 10.88 28.27 24.11
C PHE A 666 10.75 29.14 22.86
N ASN A 667 10.31 30.40 23.01
CA ASN A 667 10.02 31.32 21.89
C ASN A 667 9.17 30.66 20.78
N SER A 668 8.16 29.90 21.20
CA SER A 668 7.25 29.12 20.33
C SER A 668 7.87 27.95 19.57
N SER A 669 9.15 27.62 19.79
CA SER A 669 9.76 26.37 19.31
C SER A 669 9.62 25.27 20.36
N LEU A 670 9.14 24.09 19.99
CA LEU A 670 9.01 22.94 20.88
C LEU A 670 10.40 22.50 21.41
N VAL A 671 10.51 22.27 22.72
CA VAL A 671 11.79 21.94 23.41
C VAL A 671 11.70 20.71 24.32
N SER A 672 10.53 20.06 24.38
CA SER A 672 10.31 18.79 25.06
C SER A 672 9.74 17.76 24.09
N GLU A 673 9.82 16.48 24.44
CA GLU A 673 8.90 15.48 23.89
C GLU A 673 7.47 15.81 24.32
N VAL A 674 6.52 15.33 23.53
CA VAL A 674 5.10 15.37 23.86
C VAL A 674 4.83 14.26 24.86
N GLU A 675 4.35 14.60 26.06
CA GLU A 675 4.03 13.66 27.12
C GLU A 675 2.50 13.52 27.23
N GLU A 676 2.00 12.31 27.04
CA GLU A 676 0.58 12.01 27.15
C GLU A 676 0.14 11.98 28.62
N ILE A 677 -0.92 12.72 28.94
CA ILE A 677 -1.50 12.80 30.28
C ILE A 677 -3.00 12.49 30.26
N SER A 678 -3.42 11.49 31.05
CA SER A 678 -4.85 11.28 31.35
C SER A 678 -5.24 12.01 32.64
N LEU A 679 -6.39 12.69 32.59
CA LEU A 679 -6.98 13.49 33.68
C LEU A 679 -8.46 13.12 33.83
N LEU A 680 -8.89 12.80 35.05
CA LEU A 680 -10.31 12.63 35.40
C LEU A 680 -11.04 13.98 35.49
N GLU A 681 -12.36 13.92 35.61
CA GLU A 681 -13.21 15.10 35.80
C GLU A 681 -12.80 15.88 37.06
N ASN A 682 -12.55 17.19 36.92
CA ASN A 682 -12.08 18.09 37.99
C ASN A 682 -10.70 17.72 38.57
N GLU A 683 -9.90 16.92 37.87
CA GLU A 683 -8.55 16.57 38.30
C GLU A 683 -7.53 17.67 37.97
N THR A 684 -6.48 17.76 38.78
CA THR A 684 -5.31 18.60 38.50
C THR A 684 -4.05 17.76 38.69
N LYS A 685 -3.18 17.76 37.68
CA LYS A 685 -1.95 16.95 37.66
C LYS A 685 -0.76 17.85 37.35
N THR A 686 0.36 17.61 38.04
CA THR A 686 1.62 18.31 37.78
C THR A 686 2.62 17.33 37.19
N VAL A 687 3.15 17.68 36.02
CA VAL A 687 4.19 16.94 35.30
C VAL A 687 5.47 17.76 35.29
N THR A 688 6.62 17.12 35.45
CA THR A 688 7.91 17.83 35.52
C THR A 688 8.86 17.34 34.44
N PHE A 689 9.19 18.23 33.51
CA PHE A 689 10.10 18.00 32.40
C PHE A 689 11.53 18.41 32.78
N ALA A 690 12.52 17.65 32.33
CA ALA A 690 13.93 18.03 32.40
C ALA A 690 14.38 18.57 31.03
N ILE A 691 14.66 19.87 30.94
CA ILE A 691 15.14 20.51 29.71
C ILE A 691 16.66 20.62 29.79
N ILE A 692 17.38 19.91 28.93
CA ILE A 692 18.85 19.80 28.98
C ILE A 692 19.41 20.12 27.60
N PRO A 693 20.28 21.13 27.43
CA PRO A 693 20.80 21.50 26.11
C PRO A 693 21.82 20.46 25.62
N ARG A 694 21.68 20.05 24.34
CA ARG A 694 22.51 19.07 23.60
C ARG A 694 23.51 18.26 24.42
N SER A 695 23.03 17.17 24.97
CA SER A 695 23.81 15.96 25.23
C SER A 695 22.84 14.82 25.48
N PHE A 696 23.21 13.60 25.07
CA PHE A 696 22.48 12.39 25.49
C PHE A 696 22.50 12.38 27.03
N LEU A 697 21.32 12.31 27.65
CA LEU A 697 21.26 12.18 29.09
C LEU A 697 21.34 10.71 29.46
N PHE A 698 22.13 10.43 30.50
CA PHE A 698 21.97 9.26 31.33
C PHE A 698 21.20 9.70 32.58
N GLN A 699 19.96 9.28 32.75
CA GLN A 699 19.20 9.56 33.96
C GLN A 699 19.51 8.50 35.03
N GLU A 700 19.94 8.92 36.22
CA GLU A 700 20.02 8.03 37.38
C GLU A 700 18.59 7.66 37.81
N ILE A 701 18.20 6.41 37.55
CA ILE A 701 16.84 5.94 37.82
C ILE A 701 16.73 5.44 39.27
N SER A 702 17.84 4.95 39.84
CA SER A 702 17.89 4.47 41.21
C SER A 702 19.32 4.42 41.77
N ARG A 703 19.41 4.62 43.10
CA ARG A 703 20.64 4.45 43.89
C ARG A 703 20.32 3.53 45.06
N LEU A 704 20.94 2.37 45.07
CA LEU A 704 20.67 1.35 46.08
C LEU A 704 21.92 1.18 46.96
N PRO A 705 21.79 1.29 48.29
CA PRO A 705 22.88 0.92 49.19
C PRO A 705 23.12 -0.58 49.03
N THR A 706 24.33 -0.97 48.63
CA THR A 706 24.66 -2.38 48.60
C THR A 706 25.01 -2.82 50.02
N ASP A 707 24.45 -3.95 50.46
CA ASP A 707 25.03 -4.65 51.61
C ASP A 707 26.52 -4.88 51.32
N PRO A 708 27.43 -4.89 52.32
CA PRO A 708 28.84 -5.15 52.11
C PRO A 708 29.02 -6.59 51.64
N CYS A 709 28.85 -6.79 50.34
CA CYS A 709 29.00 -8.05 49.66
C CYS A 709 30.41 -8.10 49.06
N PRO A 710 31.01 -9.29 49.04
CA PRO A 710 32.35 -9.48 48.52
C PRO A 710 32.41 -9.04 47.06
N VAL A 711 33.58 -8.56 46.64
CA VAL A 711 33.92 -8.34 45.23
C VAL A 711 33.57 -9.63 44.48
N TYR A 712 32.42 -9.62 43.80
CA TYR A 712 32.00 -10.71 42.92
C TYR A 712 32.52 -10.33 41.55
N GLU A 713 33.52 -11.07 41.07
CA GLU A 713 33.91 -10.97 39.66
C GLU A 713 32.73 -11.48 38.84
N GLY A 714 31.97 -10.55 38.24
CA GLY A 714 31.02 -10.87 37.17
C GLY A 714 31.72 -11.53 35.97
N PRO A 715 30.97 -11.97 34.94
CA PRO A 715 31.53 -12.70 33.82
C PRO A 715 32.72 -11.93 33.22
N GLN A 716 33.92 -12.47 33.42
CA GLN A 716 35.14 -11.89 32.91
C GLN A 716 35.10 -12.05 31.38
N LEU A 717 35.04 -10.94 30.65
CA LEU A 717 35.50 -10.91 29.26
C LEU A 717 36.92 -11.49 29.26
N ASN A 718 37.12 -12.66 28.67
CA ASN A 718 38.44 -13.27 28.56
C ASN A 718 39.23 -12.48 27.52
N CYS A 719 39.86 -11.40 27.96
CA CYS A 719 40.73 -10.59 27.14
C CYS A 719 42.15 -11.17 27.19
N THR A 720 42.64 -11.69 26.07
CA THR A 720 44.03 -12.16 25.94
C THR A 720 44.81 -11.23 25.03
N GLY A 721 45.93 -10.68 25.53
CA GLY A 721 46.74 -9.75 24.76
C GLY A 721 47.76 -9.00 25.60
N ASP A 722 48.86 -8.56 24.98
CA ASP A 722 49.86 -7.69 25.63
C ASP A 722 49.52 -6.21 25.40
N ASN A 723 50.36 -5.30 25.91
CA ASN A 723 50.20 -3.84 25.77
C ASN A 723 50.20 -3.35 24.30
N THR A 724 50.31 -4.24 23.31
CA THR A 724 50.29 -3.91 21.88
C THR A 724 49.05 -4.41 21.13
N SER A 725 48.24 -5.31 21.69
CA SER A 725 46.94 -5.70 21.14
C SER A 725 46.10 -6.45 22.17
N LEU A 726 44.88 -5.99 22.44
CA LEU A 726 43.89 -6.68 23.31
C LEU A 726 42.80 -7.31 22.43
N ILE A 727 42.57 -8.62 22.60
CA ILE A 727 41.47 -9.37 21.97
C ILE A 727 40.53 -9.81 23.09
N CYS A 728 39.29 -9.35 23.07
CA CYS A 728 38.28 -9.73 24.06
C CYS A 728 37.18 -10.58 23.40
N GLN A 729 36.83 -11.71 24.03
CA GLN A 729 35.71 -12.57 23.63
C GLN A 729 34.60 -12.49 24.69
N ASN A 730 33.36 -12.24 24.23
CA ASN A 730 32.14 -12.34 25.03
C ASN A 730 31.45 -13.66 24.66
N GLU A 731 31.09 -14.50 25.64
CA GLU A 731 30.43 -15.79 25.40
C GLU A 731 28.92 -15.67 25.12
N ASP A 732 28.30 -14.51 25.39
CA ASP A 732 26.86 -14.26 25.22
C ASP A 732 26.49 -13.48 23.95
N ILE A 733 27.47 -13.12 23.11
CA ILE A 733 27.25 -12.51 21.79
C ILE A 733 27.71 -13.52 20.75
N GLU A 734 26.88 -13.80 19.75
CA GLU A 734 27.25 -14.60 18.57
C GLU A 734 28.42 -13.95 17.80
N GLY A 735 29.65 -14.14 18.28
CA GLY A 735 30.85 -14.25 17.46
C GLY A 735 31.43 -13.00 16.80
N ALA A 736 31.90 -11.99 17.54
CA ALA A 736 32.77 -10.97 16.95
C ALA A 736 33.93 -10.58 17.90
N PRO A 737 35.21 -10.82 17.54
CA PRO A 737 36.34 -10.33 18.32
C PRO A 737 36.62 -8.84 18.07
N LEU A 738 36.62 -8.04 19.14
CA LEU A 738 37.08 -6.65 19.14
C LEU A 738 38.61 -6.59 19.28
N ILE A 739 39.30 -5.84 18.42
CA ILE A 739 40.77 -5.65 18.47
C ILE A 739 41.12 -4.16 18.64
N VAL A 740 41.79 -3.82 19.74
CA VAL A 740 42.30 -2.46 20.02
C VAL A 740 43.83 -2.44 19.82
N VAL A 741 44.35 -1.47 19.05
CA VAL A 741 45.80 -1.31 18.78
C VAL A 741 46.33 0.08 19.16
N PRO A 742 47.65 0.23 19.45
CA PRO A 742 48.23 1.36 20.21
C PRO A 742 48.27 2.71 19.47
N ALA A 743 47.76 2.79 18.25
CA ALA A 743 47.77 4.00 17.43
C ALA A 743 46.48 4.83 17.56
N GLY A 744 45.66 4.58 18.59
CA GLY A 744 44.36 5.22 18.74
C GLY A 744 43.41 4.79 17.62
N LYS A 745 43.34 3.49 17.32
CA LYS A 745 42.39 2.94 16.34
C LYS A 745 41.69 1.71 16.93
N ILE A 746 40.36 1.69 16.78
CA ILE A 746 39.51 0.55 17.13
C ILE A 746 39.13 -0.17 15.84
N TYR A 747 39.28 -1.50 15.84
CA TYR A 747 38.85 -2.38 14.75
C TYR A 747 37.83 -3.38 15.28
N LEU A 748 36.65 -3.42 14.66
CA LEU A 748 35.63 -4.45 14.89
C LEU A 748 35.71 -5.46 13.75
N LYS A 749 35.82 -6.75 14.07
CA LYS A 749 35.89 -7.84 13.08
C LYS A 749 34.89 -8.94 13.40
N ASP A 750 34.37 -9.61 12.37
CA ASP A 750 33.53 -10.81 12.53
C ASP A 750 34.37 -12.05 12.93
N LEU A 751 33.73 -13.19 13.23
CA LEU A 751 34.43 -14.47 13.50
C LEU A 751 35.40 -14.91 12.39
N ASN A 752 35.13 -14.50 11.14
CA ASN A 752 35.93 -14.86 9.97
C ASN A 752 37.12 -13.91 9.75
N GLY A 753 37.26 -12.87 10.60
CA GLY A 753 38.34 -11.89 10.55
C GLY A 753 38.11 -10.74 9.57
N ASN A 754 36.91 -10.63 8.98
CA ASN A 754 36.52 -9.53 8.11
C ASN A 754 36.30 -8.26 8.91
N LEU A 755 36.72 -7.13 8.36
CA LEU A 755 36.58 -5.83 9.02
C LEU A 755 35.14 -5.35 8.91
N ILE A 756 34.42 -5.30 10.04
CA ILE A 756 33.08 -4.70 10.12
C ILE A 756 33.21 -3.18 10.25
N MET A 757 34.15 -2.70 11.08
CA MET A 757 34.33 -1.26 11.33
C MET A 757 35.79 -0.93 11.66
N SER A 758 36.32 0.18 11.11
CA SER A 758 37.55 0.79 11.62
C SER A 758 37.40 2.28 11.86
N ARG A 759 37.76 2.77 13.06
CA ARG A 759 37.75 4.19 13.41
C ARG A 759 39.02 4.60 14.13
N LYS A 760 39.49 5.82 13.87
CA LYS A 760 40.60 6.45 14.59
C LYS A 760 40.02 7.26 15.75
N VAL A 761 40.43 6.93 16.97
CA VAL A 761 40.00 7.54 18.23
C VAL A 761 41.20 8.22 18.89
N VAL A 762 41.04 9.47 19.33
CA VAL A 762 42.02 10.14 20.19
C VAL A 762 41.61 9.86 21.63
N CYS A 763 42.07 8.74 22.20
CA CYS A 763 41.82 8.44 23.60
C CYS A 763 42.85 9.20 24.48
N PRO A 764 42.47 9.73 25.66
CA PRO A 764 43.43 10.20 26.65
C PRO A 764 44.43 9.08 27.00
N GLN A 765 45.71 9.39 27.16
CA GLN A 765 46.71 8.37 27.51
C GLN A 765 46.39 7.73 28.88
N ASP A 766 46.16 6.41 28.88
CA ASP A 766 45.96 5.49 30.01
C ASP A 766 44.65 5.58 30.85
N PRO A 767 43.49 5.14 30.33
CA PRO A 767 42.40 4.62 31.17
C PRO A 767 42.62 3.13 31.52
N ASN A 768 42.23 2.70 32.72
CA ASN A 768 42.15 1.26 33.05
C ASN A 768 41.04 0.64 32.18
N VAL A 769 41.40 -0.23 31.25
CA VAL A 769 40.48 -0.71 30.21
C VAL A 769 39.60 -1.85 30.74
N PHE A 770 38.29 -1.61 30.76
CA PHE A 770 37.23 -2.63 30.78
C PHE A 770 36.13 -2.15 29.80
N THR A 771 35.62 -3.04 28.94
CA THR A 771 34.65 -2.76 27.87
C THR A 771 33.23 -3.22 28.23
N ALA A 772 32.20 -2.47 27.78
CA ALA A 772 30.84 -2.98 27.59
C ALA A 772 30.18 -2.32 26.36
N VAL A 773 29.46 -3.10 25.53
CA VAL A 773 28.79 -2.66 24.28
C VAL A 773 27.44 -3.35 24.12
N ASP A 774 26.43 -2.60 23.66
CA ASP A 774 25.20 -3.10 23.03
C ASP A 774 25.12 -2.51 21.61
N TYR A 775 25.13 -3.38 20.59
CA TYR A 775 25.31 -3.04 19.17
C TYR A 775 24.04 -2.48 18.52
N ASP A 776 22.86 -3.01 18.86
CA ASP A 776 21.59 -2.60 18.27
C ASP A 776 21.23 -1.16 18.62
N ASN A 777 21.86 -0.63 19.67
CA ASN A 777 21.61 0.70 20.21
C ASN A 777 22.79 1.67 20.04
N GLY A 778 23.95 1.29 19.50
CA GLY A 778 25.01 2.24 19.11
C GLY A 778 25.82 2.92 20.25
N LEU A 779 25.96 2.26 21.41
CA LEU A 779 26.70 2.78 22.58
C LEU A 779 27.93 1.92 22.95
N TYR A 780 29.11 2.55 23.08
CA TYR A 780 30.37 1.86 23.38
C TYR A 780 31.05 2.41 24.64
N VAL A 781 31.09 1.66 25.75
CA VAL A 781 31.86 2.05 26.95
C VAL A 781 33.32 1.61 26.78
N VAL A 782 34.24 2.57 26.93
CA VAL A 782 35.67 2.38 26.59
C VAL A 782 36.62 2.46 27.77
N GLY A 783 36.17 2.89 28.95
CA GLY A 783 36.98 2.78 30.17
C GLY A 783 36.43 3.54 31.38
N THR A 784 37.10 3.39 32.51
CA THR A 784 36.78 4.10 33.76
C THR A 784 38.01 4.74 34.40
N ARG A 785 37.85 5.88 35.08
CA ARG A 785 38.94 6.55 35.83
C ARG A 785 38.40 7.46 36.92
N ASN A 786 38.91 7.35 38.16
CA ASN A 786 38.65 8.30 39.27
C ASN A 786 37.16 8.70 39.45
N GLY A 787 36.24 7.74 39.33
CA GLY A 787 34.80 8.00 39.45
C GLY A 787 34.10 8.51 38.20
N SER A 788 34.80 8.49 37.05
CA SER A 788 34.25 8.78 35.73
C SER A 788 34.15 7.54 34.84
N LEU A 789 33.09 7.50 34.03
CA LEU A 789 32.86 6.57 32.92
C LEU A 789 33.18 7.26 31.59
N TYR A 790 33.92 6.60 30.70
CA TYR A 790 34.22 7.10 29.36
C TYR A 790 33.51 6.25 28.30
N PHE A 791 32.86 6.91 27.34
CA PHE A 791 32.09 6.26 26.28
C PHE A 791 32.34 6.90 24.91
N ILE A 792 32.02 6.13 23.86
CA ILE A 792 32.06 6.53 22.45
C ILE A 792 30.69 6.26 21.83
N THR A 793 30.22 7.16 20.97
CA THR A 793 28.98 6.99 20.20
C THR A 793 29.22 6.29 18.85
N GLU A 794 28.17 5.84 18.16
CA GLU A 794 28.23 5.35 16.78
C GLU A 794 28.93 6.32 15.81
N ASN A 795 28.79 7.62 16.07
CA ASN A 795 29.44 8.71 15.33
C ASN A 795 30.89 9.00 15.76
N GLY A 796 31.44 8.26 16.71
CA GLY A 796 32.83 8.31 17.15
C GLY A 796 33.18 9.49 18.06
N GLU A 797 32.18 10.14 18.65
CA GLU A 797 32.37 11.22 19.62
C GLU A 797 32.63 10.63 21.01
N CYS A 798 33.57 11.21 21.76
CA CYS A 798 33.94 10.74 23.10
C CYS A 798 33.23 11.58 24.17
N GLY A 799 32.65 10.92 25.17
CA GLY A 799 32.04 11.57 26.34
C GLY A 799 32.66 11.08 27.66
N GLU A 800 32.66 11.94 28.67
CA GLU A 800 33.00 11.60 30.06
C GLU A 800 31.78 11.87 30.94
N LEU A 801 31.37 10.86 31.72
CA LEU A 801 30.33 10.98 32.72
C LEU A 801 30.96 10.81 34.10
N LYS A 802 31.05 11.90 34.87
CA LYS A 802 31.55 11.85 36.25
C LYS A 802 30.43 11.49 37.21
N LEU A 803 30.58 10.34 37.86
CA LEU A 803 29.57 9.74 38.74
C LEU A 803 29.95 9.85 40.23
N GLY A 804 31.21 10.15 40.55
CA GLY A 804 31.68 10.40 41.91
C GLY A 804 33.19 10.60 41.98
N ASP A 805 33.75 10.55 43.19
CA ASP A 805 35.20 10.64 43.42
C ASP A 805 35.86 9.28 43.76
N SER A 806 35.05 8.22 43.89
CA SER A 806 35.54 6.84 44.12
C SER A 806 35.63 6.08 42.79
N PRO A 807 36.56 5.10 42.64
CA PRO A 807 36.69 4.34 41.40
C PRO A 807 35.40 3.63 40.98
N VAL A 808 35.09 3.67 39.68
CA VAL A 808 33.96 2.95 39.08
C VAL A 808 34.37 1.50 38.83
N SER A 809 33.49 0.56 39.14
CA SER A 809 33.68 -0.89 38.92
C SER A 809 32.36 -1.55 38.50
N ASN A 810 32.42 -2.81 38.05
CA ASN A 810 31.25 -3.63 37.72
C ASN A 810 30.27 -2.98 36.72
N VAL A 811 30.80 -2.51 35.58
CA VAL A 811 30.00 -1.87 34.53
C VAL A 811 29.31 -2.94 33.67
N THR A 812 27.97 -2.94 33.63
CA THR A 812 27.18 -3.78 32.72
C THR A 812 26.18 -2.94 31.92
N VAL A 813 25.86 -3.39 30.70
CA VAL A 813 24.89 -2.75 29.79
C VAL A 813 23.77 -3.74 29.51
N GLU A 814 22.53 -3.32 29.70
CA GLU A 814 21.32 -4.11 29.45
C GLU A 814 20.32 -3.21 28.69
N GLY A 815 20.29 -3.31 27.35
CA GLY A 815 19.47 -2.44 26.50
C GLY A 815 19.84 -0.96 26.65
N PHE A 816 18.86 -0.09 26.94
CA PHE A 816 19.09 1.34 27.17
C PHE A 816 19.66 1.69 28.56
N GLN A 817 19.92 0.69 29.42
CA GLN A 817 20.39 0.89 30.79
C GLN A 817 21.87 0.50 30.98
N ILE A 818 22.61 1.32 31.75
CA ILE A 818 23.97 1.04 32.21
C ILE A 818 23.95 0.91 33.74
N LYS A 819 24.45 -0.21 34.27
CA LYS A 819 24.65 -0.40 35.71
C LYS A 819 26.12 -0.26 36.06
N VAL A 820 26.44 0.47 37.12
CA VAL A 820 27.81 0.74 37.58
C VAL A 820 27.90 0.78 39.10
N VAL A 821 29.04 0.40 39.66
CA VAL A 821 29.28 0.41 41.12
C VAL A 821 30.35 1.42 41.50
N ILE A 822 30.04 2.29 42.47
CA ILE A 822 30.94 3.32 43.02
C ILE A 822 30.98 3.22 44.55
N GLY A 823 32.14 2.86 45.11
CA GLY A 823 32.24 2.60 46.55
C GLY A 823 31.37 1.40 46.96
N ASN A 824 30.33 1.63 47.76
CA ASN A 824 29.35 0.62 48.22
C ASN A 824 27.93 0.90 47.66
N GLU A 825 27.83 1.54 46.50
CA GLU A 825 26.55 1.94 45.91
C GLU A 825 26.50 1.52 44.44
N GLU A 826 25.37 0.93 44.05
CA GLU A 826 25.05 0.63 42.66
C GLU A 826 24.19 1.75 42.07
N ILE A 827 24.54 2.17 40.86
CA ILE A 827 23.91 3.25 40.11
C ILE A 827 23.40 2.69 38.78
N ILE A 828 22.12 2.91 38.48
CA ILE A 828 21.48 2.52 37.21
C ILE A 828 21.18 3.79 36.39
N LEU A 829 21.67 3.81 35.15
CA LEU A 829 21.62 4.93 34.23
C LEU A 829 20.80 4.57 32.97
N GLU A 830 19.86 5.39 32.51
CA GLU A 830 19.12 5.16 31.25
C GLU A 830 19.41 6.21 30.19
N ARG A 831 19.65 5.80 28.94
CA ARG A 831 19.90 6.69 27.79
C ARG A 831 18.60 7.35 27.29
N LYS A 832 18.60 8.68 27.17
CA LYS A 832 17.59 9.44 26.41
C LYS A 832 18.23 10.32 25.34
N THR A 833 17.64 10.32 24.14
CA THR A 833 18.02 11.21 23.03
C THR A 833 17.15 12.47 23.09
N LEU A 834 17.75 13.65 23.10
CA LEU A 834 17.02 14.93 23.03
C LEU A 834 17.58 15.74 21.87
N ASP A 835 16.73 16.01 20.88
CA ASP A 835 17.13 16.65 19.63
C ASP A 835 16.88 18.16 19.69
N PHE A 836 17.68 18.90 20.48
CA PHE A 836 17.53 20.36 20.54
C PHE A 836 18.78 21.13 20.97
N SER A 837 19.14 22.18 20.22
CA SER A 837 20.24 23.11 20.51
C SER A 837 19.67 24.47 20.91
N LEU A 838 19.82 24.86 22.19
CA LEU A 838 19.54 26.21 22.67
C LEU A 838 20.82 27.04 22.67
N PRO A 839 20.99 28.00 21.74
CA PRO A 839 22.06 28.98 21.89
C PRO A 839 21.84 29.85 23.14
N PRO A 840 22.89 30.44 23.73
CA PRO A 840 22.72 31.39 24.83
C PRO A 840 21.83 32.57 24.41
N GLY A 841 20.91 32.97 25.29
CA GLY A 841 19.91 34.00 24.98
C GLY A 841 18.76 34.03 25.99
N ASN A 842 17.86 34.99 25.79
CA ASN A 842 16.63 35.14 26.58
C ASN A 842 15.49 34.43 25.84
N TYR A 843 14.81 33.52 26.52
CA TYR A 843 13.71 32.76 25.96
C TYR A 843 12.43 32.97 26.76
N THR A 844 11.32 33.12 26.06
CA THR A 844 9.99 33.05 26.63
C THR A 844 9.62 31.58 26.73
N ILE A 845 9.24 31.11 27.91
CA ILE A 845 8.80 29.73 28.09
C ILE A 845 7.28 29.65 27.98
N GLY A 846 6.80 28.64 27.27
CA GLY A 846 5.39 28.30 27.18
C GLY A 846 5.17 26.81 27.38
N ALA A 847 4.08 26.44 28.01
CA ALA A 847 3.59 25.07 28.03
C ALA A 847 2.26 24.96 27.30
N HIS A 848 2.06 23.83 26.66
CA HIS A 848 0.93 23.54 25.78
C HIS A 848 0.35 22.20 26.18
N ALA A 849 -0.91 22.18 26.61
CA ALA A 849 -1.66 20.95 26.84
C ALA A 849 -2.77 20.86 25.80
N TRP A 850 -2.62 20.01 24.79
CA TRP A 850 -3.61 19.84 23.73
C TRP A 850 -4.32 18.52 23.93
N PRO A 851 -5.66 18.51 24.05
CA PRO A 851 -6.38 17.25 24.10
C PRO A 851 -6.12 16.46 22.81
N LEU A 852 -6.00 15.14 22.92
CA LEU A 852 -5.84 14.27 21.75
C LEU A 852 -7.06 14.33 20.81
N MET A 853 -8.21 14.80 21.33
CA MET A 853 -9.38 15.17 20.54
C MET A 853 -9.56 16.69 20.45
N LEU A 854 -9.77 17.22 19.24
CA LEU A 854 -10.03 18.63 18.94
C LEU A 854 -11.44 19.08 19.40
N MET A 855 -11.71 19.03 20.70
CA MET A 855 -13.05 19.27 21.30
C MET A 855 -13.06 20.33 22.40
N ASP A 856 -11.90 20.88 22.77
CA ASP A 856 -11.84 21.96 23.76
C ASP A 856 -12.25 23.30 23.15
N GLU A 857 -13.41 23.82 23.57
CA GLU A 857 -13.93 25.11 23.10
C GLU A 857 -13.07 26.31 23.57
N ASN A 858 -12.27 26.13 24.63
CA ASN A 858 -11.45 27.17 25.23
C ASN A 858 -9.94 26.92 25.05
N THR A 859 -9.50 26.63 23.83
CA THR A 859 -8.06 26.43 23.50
C THR A 859 -7.08 27.53 23.95
N THR A 860 -7.57 28.69 24.41
CA THR A 860 -6.74 29.78 24.93
C THR A 860 -6.14 29.50 26.31
N ASN A 861 -6.75 28.64 27.13
CA ASN A 861 -6.22 28.23 28.44
C ASN A 861 -5.31 26.99 28.35
N ASN A 862 -5.29 26.29 27.21
CA ASN A 862 -4.39 25.18 26.89
C ASN A 862 -2.92 25.63 26.81
N VAL A 863 -2.70 26.92 26.57
CA VAL A 863 -1.37 27.51 26.43
C VAL A 863 -1.12 28.48 27.56
N PHE A 864 -0.11 28.18 28.37
CA PHE A 864 0.35 29.09 29.42
C PHE A 864 1.76 29.56 29.10
N THR A 865 1.92 30.87 28.93
CA THR A 865 3.22 31.51 28.75
C THR A 865 3.49 32.40 29.95
N ASP A 866 4.48 32.03 30.76
CA ASP A 866 4.90 32.84 31.90
C ASP A 866 6.41 32.83 32.05
N GLY A 867 6.97 34.03 32.15
CA GLY A 867 8.36 34.25 32.47
C GLY A 867 9.33 34.31 31.28
N THR A 868 10.55 34.71 31.63
CA THR A 868 11.72 34.70 30.75
C THR A 868 12.77 33.85 31.43
N VAL A 869 13.30 32.86 30.70
CA VAL A 869 14.45 32.06 31.14
C VAL A 869 15.70 32.51 30.40
N TRP A 870 16.81 32.56 31.14
CA TRP A 870 18.10 33.03 30.65
C TRP A 870 19.06 31.86 30.48
N VAL A 871 19.41 31.54 29.23
CA VAL A 871 20.43 30.53 28.89
C VAL A 871 21.78 31.22 28.74
N ARG A 872 22.76 30.86 29.57
CA ARG A 872 24.11 31.48 29.59
C ARG A 872 25.22 30.48 29.27
N TRP A 873 26.36 30.99 28.79
CA TRP A 873 27.58 30.17 28.73
C TRP A 873 28.06 29.82 30.15
N PRO A 874 28.74 28.69 30.35
CA PRO A 874 29.48 28.45 31.57
C PRO A 874 30.54 29.57 31.69
N TYR A 875 30.62 30.21 32.86
CA TYR A 875 31.63 31.23 33.19
C TYR A 875 31.48 32.62 32.53
N ASP A 876 30.34 32.92 31.87
CA ASP A 876 29.92 34.30 31.58
C ASP A 876 29.31 34.91 32.86
N ILE A 877 30.16 35.47 33.72
CA ILE A 877 29.78 36.05 35.02
C ILE A 877 29.15 37.43 34.84
N THR A 878 29.58 38.17 33.83
CA THR A 878 29.12 39.52 33.52
C THR A 878 27.75 39.53 32.84
N GLY A 879 27.35 38.41 32.23
CA GLY A 879 26.07 38.24 31.56
C GLY A 879 26.01 38.96 30.21
N ASP A 880 27.14 39.15 29.53
CA ASP A 880 27.24 39.87 28.25
C ASP A 880 27.16 38.94 27.02
N GLY A 881 27.10 37.62 27.24
CA GLY A 881 27.02 36.61 26.19
C GLY A 881 28.38 36.10 25.70
N TYR A 882 29.49 36.50 26.33
CA TYR A 882 30.85 36.08 25.98
C TYR A 882 31.65 35.77 27.25
N CYS A 883 32.34 34.62 27.31
CA CYS A 883 33.28 34.37 28.40
C CYS A 883 34.64 34.98 28.06
N GLY A 884 34.91 36.16 28.63
CA GLY A 884 36.05 37.01 28.33
C GLY A 884 36.87 37.43 29.55
N ILE A 885 37.78 38.37 29.32
CA ILE A 885 38.64 38.90 30.39
C ILE A 885 37.82 39.62 31.47
N ASP A 886 36.65 40.16 31.11
CA ASP A 886 35.77 40.87 32.02
C ASP A 886 35.13 39.91 33.04
N ASP A 887 34.80 38.68 32.65
CA ASP A 887 34.35 37.63 33.58
C ASP A 887 35.47 37.15 34.50
N ILE A 888 36.69 37.01 33.97
CA ILE A 888 37.87 36.63 34.74
C ILE A 888 38.21 37.70 35.80
N VAL A 889 37.95 38.98 35.50
CA VAL A 889 38.15 40.08 36.45
C VAL A 889 37.04 40.14 37.50
N MET A 890 35.86 39.59 37.21
CA MET A 890 34.70 39.58 38.10
C MET A 890 34.72 38.39 39.09
N VAL A 891 35.37 37.27 38.75
CA VAL A 891 35.77 36.19 39.68
C VAL A 891 36.80 36.71 40.68
#